data_AF-A0A316WAS9-F1
#
_entry.id   AF-A0A316WAS9-F1
#
_cell.length_a   1.000
_cell.length_b   1.000
_cell.length_c   1.000
_cell.angle_alpha   90.00
_cell.angle_beta   90.00
_cell.angle_gamma   90.00
#
_symmetry.space_group_name_H-M   'P 1'
#
loop_
_entity.id
_entity.type
_entity.pdbx_description
1 polymer ?
#
loop_
_entity_poly.entity_id
_entity_poly.type
_entity_poly.pdbx_seq_one_letter_code
_entity_poly.pdbx_strand_id
1 'polypeptide(L)'
;MEQNVYSDFIMFKASWNSDRNDIPENWYQQHEDIKPKLHYIYGYSTNSNLASRNVSAFQDMMDSFLKNHLSGFMVTSHSLNDKTTPEELPHLNSEDCCVIFFSGEARQDKKGNIIPYLENVQEGYQQAFEKYIITSEGHFFIIIDVHMIQPVEYDIQPIQFSHAQKLIVLQSYSNNGYHNYFFNLLLETIKQTGGNIRYSDLITRLHLRYYHDNRKFFPEMYGHQKEIIKTWLFSGLVPYKKTEQVYYNDNIVAWVIGAGLQDGVIPSLKFMNTLIKLEDDRVYRLNEVRDTYSIIDGFYEEDKENIFNAEFLQMALPKIKIGFGEDLKDEMKDIFVRTTKNFGLYFIDLVENPKDAAFLIRNRENRYFLTRHTHETEEQGYSMFFHQPDVFEFIKEIEYIAQWNAVIDLDNPQNKIPSDDYEIVFESIEGQQITKDNTNEVSGQIHIDPKNIELKYRNEIAPTFRCHLEMKNTDSNKQYYVNFLYMSGSYGIQNFNASNNGLLRSTEKVAVNISGNGIVWTFIQDEYINNKINELQDFLLVFISKEPITLNPLEQEYLKFRTETSRSLSFDERTSKQTFSLPRTDWTVKKIPIRILYDHRTFKETVLQTIKDRTILVPNDLQKKRWGGQPMNKGFILSAEVKEKTLSLIGLYEVTLRVAHTTKKIPDDSRVAILLHNSFNDSLRYLRFKDGKATVTVTAYEDFTTAAILYDGTELELDLSEIPGLPRKFYAYQPTNPFKRTVKKLLQGEIRFPDDLQKGRWGESPSSNDWQLSAEVKTENDSHRIILTVQNTQQKSEKEVAFLLHDSFGEEQTMFAKTLEGTARCSFKSYEAFTVGIYIEDGTKLELNLNKQEGFPKSFYYKF
;
A
#
# COMPACT_ATOMS: atom_id res chain seq x y z
N MET A 1 -27.32 46.08 -16.31
CA MET A 1 -26.57 47.01 -15.45
C MET A 1 -25.71 46.18 -14.54
N GLU A 2 -24.42 46.52 -14.50
CA GLU A 2 -23.33 46.05 -13.59
C GLU A 2 -22.91 44.57 -13.73
N GLN A 3 -21.85 44.23 -14.49
CA GLN A 3 -20.39 44.32 -14.20
C GLN A 3 -19.93 43.59 -12.93
N ASN A 4 -19.40 42.37 -13.02
CA ASN A 4 -17.96 42.08 -13.20
C ASN A 4 -17.62 40.62 -12.81
N VAL A 5 -16.96 39.93 -13.75
CA VAL A 5 -15.76 39.07 -13.62
C VAL A 5 -15.65 38.15 -12.41
N TYR A 6 -15.74 36.82 -12.64
CA TYR A 6 -14.64 35.88 -12.36
C TYR A 6 -14.82 34.60 -13.20
N SER A 7 -13.81 34.34 -14.02
CA SER A 7 -13.58 33.17 -14.86
C SER A 7 -12.86 32.06 -14.09
N ASP A 8 -13.02 30.83 -14.58
CA ASP A 8 -12.11 29.69 -14.44
C ASP A 8 -11.89 29.06 -13.05
N PHE A 9 -12.78 28.14 -12.67
CA PHE A 9 -12.45 27.05 -11.73
C PHE A 9 -11.83 25.88 -12.51
N ILE A 10 -10.51 25.91 -12.64
CA ILE A 10 -9.70 24.71 -12.92
C ILE A 10 -9.59 23.94 -11.60
N MET A 11 -10.09 22.71 -11.58
CA MET A 11 -9.88 21.75 -10.49
C MET A 11 -8.39 21.45 -10.32
N PHE A 12 -7.76 22.08 -9.31
CA PHE A 12 -6.64 21.46 -8.61
C PHE A 12 -7.19 20.68 -7.42
N LYS A 13 -7.18 19.36 -7.57
CA LYS A 13 -7.36 18.39 -6.50
C LYS A 13 -6.12 18.44 -5.61
N ALA A 14 -6.09 19.36 -4.65
CA ALA A 14 -5.17 19.30 -3.53
C ALA A 14 -5.81 18.43 -2.43
N SER A 15 -5.36 17.18 -2.33
CA SER A 15 -5.62 16.33 -1.17
C SER A 15 -4.97 16.95 0.05
N TRP A 16 -5.75 17.65 0.88
CA TRP A 16 -5.38 17.87 2.27
C TRP A 16 -5.69 16.59 3.03
N ASN A 17 -4.65 15.81 3.30
CA ASN A 17 -4.69 14.66 4.21
C ASN A 17 -5.15 15.14 5.58
N SER A 18 -6.36 14.77 5.98
CA SER A 18 -6.85 14.87 7.36
C SER A 18 -6.20 13.87 8.33
N ASP A 19 -5.27 13.04 7.84
CA ASP A 19 -4.59 11.98 8.61
C ASP A 19 -3.20 12.38 9.12
N ARG A 20 -2.89 13.68 9.23
CA ARG A 20 -1.58 14.18 9.72
C ARG A 20 -1.61 14.87 11.09
N ASN A 21 -2.61 14.56 11.94
CA ASN A 21 -2.58 14.95 13.35
C ASN A 21 -2.05 13.85 14.29
N ASP A 22 -1.67 12.69 13.75
CA ASP A 22 -0.86 11.71 14.46
C ASP A 22 0.55 11.77 13.86
N ILE A 23 1.48 12.43 14.55
CA ILE A 23 2.91 12.23 14.30
C ILE A 23 3.19 10.82 14.80
N PRO A 24 3.53 9.85 13.93
CA PRO A 24 3.77 8.51 14.40
C PRO A 24 5.03 8.50 15.26
N GLU A 25 5.02 7.73 16.35
CA GLU A 25 6.08 7.64 17.37
C GLU A 25 7.48 7.38 16.77
N ASN A 26 7.53 6.86 15.53
CA ASN A 26 8.75 6.60 14.76
C ASN A 26 9.38 7.81 14.06
N TRP A 27 8.69 8.95 13.94
CA TRP A 27 9.28 10.16 13.34
C TRP A 27 10.42 10.73 14.19
N TYR A 28 10.25 10.73 15.52
CA TYR A 28 11.25 11.18 16.50
C TYR A 28 12.45 10.23 16.63
N GLN A 29 12.28 8.95 16.29
CA GLN A 29 13.35 7.93 16.39
C GLN A 29 14.23 7.86 15.13
N GLN A 30 13.71 8.28 13.97
CA GLN A 30 14.48 8.35 12.72
C GLN A 30 15.41 9.59 12.64
N HIS A 31 15.28 10.53 13.57
CA HIS A 31 16.09 11.75 13.66
C HIS A 31 16.71 11.85 15.07
N GLU A 32 17.65 10.96 15.42
CA GLU A 32 18.38 11.03 16.71
C GLU A 32 19.04 12.40 16.97
N ASP A 33 19.28 13.17 15.91
CA ASP A 33 19.85 14.51 15.93
C ASP A 33 18.85 15.62 16.32
N ILE A 34 17.54 15.34 16.30
CA ILE A 34 16.47 16.32 16.57
C ILE A 34 15.60 15.80 17.73
N LYS A 35 16.14 15.83 18.94
CA LYS A 35 15.32 15.62 20.14
C LYS A 35 14.43 16.85 20.34
N PRO A 36 13.10 16.73 20.29
CA PRO A 36 12.22 17.85 20.54
C PRO A 36 12.50 18.41 21.94
N LYS A 37 12.61 19.72 22.04
CA LYS A 37 12.91 20.43 23.29
C LYS A 37 11.64 21.04 23.84
N LEU A 38 11.56 21.01 25.16
CA LEU A 38 10.45 21.61 25.88
C LEU A 38 10.99 22.75 26.72
N HIS A 39 10.70 23.97 26.26
CA HIS A 39 11.19 25.20 26.86
C HIS A 39 10.14 25.79 27.78
N TYR A 40 10.52 26.11 29.01
CA TYR A 40 9.63 26.78 29.96
C TYR A 40 10.12 28.19 30.23
N ILE A 41 9.27 29.17 29.95
CA ILE A 41 9.55 30.57 30.18
C ILE A 41 8.57 31.07 31.25
N TYR A 42 9.06 31.72 32.31
CA TYR A 42 8.19 32.28 33.34
C TYR A 42 8.46 33.77 33.56
N GLY A 43 7.38 34.54 33.72
CA GLY A 43 7.41 35.95 34.05
C GLY A 43 6.50 36.25 35.24
N TYR A 44 6.97 37.07 36.19
CA TYR A 44 6.21 37.44 37.38
C TYR A 44 6.39 38.92 37.75
N SER A 45 5.37 39.48 38.43
CA SER A 45 5.47 40.79 39.06
C SER A 45 6.24 40.70 40.38
N THR A 46 7.25 41.56 40.54
CA THR A 46 8.19 41.59 41.68
C THR A 46 7.53 41.87 43.03
N ASN A 47 6.30 42.39 43.04
CA ASN A 47 5.57 42.72 44.27
C ASN A 47 4.80 41.54 44.89
N SER A 48 4.82 40.33 44.30
CA SER A 48 4.12 39.17 44.86
C SER A 48 5.08 38.10 45.41
N ASN A 49 5.16 37.97 46.73
CA ASN A 49 5.85 36.84 47.40
C ASN A 49 5.26 35.46 47.05
N LEU A 50 4.07 35.45 46.43
CA LEU A 50 3.37 34.25 45.97
C LEU A 50 3.91 33.71 44.63
N ALA A 51 4.44 34.58 43.76
CA ALA A 51 4.91 34.16 42.43
C ALA A 51 6.11 33.21 42.50
N SER A 52 7.08 33.45 43.40
CA SER A 52 8.26 32.59 43.52
C SER A 52 7.92 31.16 43.96
N ARG A 53 6.92 30.98 44.83
CA ARG A 53 6.42 29.66 45.25
C ARG A 53 5.71 28.92 44.12
N ASN A 54 4.89 29.61 43.34
CA ASN A 54 4.19 29.02 42.20
C ASN A 54 5.14 28.61 41.09
N VAL A 55 6.15 29.45 40.81
CA VAL A 55 7.20 29.14 39.83
C VAL A 55 7.97 27.90 40.26
N SER A 56 8.39 27.81 41.54
CA SER A 56 9.06 26.60 42.04
C SER A 56 8.14 25.38 41.94
N ALA A 57 6.86 25.48 42.34
CA ALA A 57 5.92 24.37 42.25
C ALA A 57 5.64 23.94 40.80
N PHE A 58 5.59 24.89 39.86
CA PHE A 58 5.45 24.63 38.43
C PHE A 58 6.70 23.94 37.88
N GLN A 59 7.88 24.44 38.23
CA GLN A 59 9.17 23.86 37.84
C GLN A 59 9.34 22.45 38.38
N ASP A 60 9.11 22.25 39.69
CA ASP A 60 9.18 20.94 40.34
C ASP A 60 8.18 19.95 39.73
N MET A 61 6.97 20.43 39.41
CA MET A 61 5.99 19.62 38.71
C MET A 61 6.45 19.27 37.31
N MET A 62 6.83 20.25 36.49
CA MET A 62 7.26 19.98 35.12
C MET A 62 8.48 19.08 35.11
N ASP A 63 9.47 19.31 35.96
CA ASP A 63 10.62 18.43 36.07
C ASP A 63 10.24 17.02 36.51
N SER A 64 9.31 16.86 37.46
CA SER A 64 8.85 15.54 37.93
C SER A 64 7.98 14.80 36.90
N PHE A 65 6.99 15.50 36.34
CA PHE A 65 6.06 15.00 35.34
C PHE A 65 6.80 14.61 34.05
N LEU A 66 7.71 15.46 33.57
CA LEU A 66 8.46 15.22 32.35
C LEU A 66 9.52 14.12 32.52
N LYS A 67 10.19 14.06 33.68
CA LYS A 67 11.13 12.95 33.96
C LYS A 67 10.42 11.59 34.01
N ASN A 68 9.18 11.54 34.50
CA ASN A 68 8.45 10.30 34.67
C ASN A 68 7.66 9.87 33.42
N HIS A 69 7.26 10.81 32.55
CA HIS A 69 6.36 10.51 31.42
C HIS A 69 6.92 10.89 30.03
N LEU A 70 8.01 11.64 29.95
CA LEU A 70 8.58 12.16 28.70
C LEU A 70 10.10 11.95 28.64
N SER A 71 10.54 10.68 28.69
CA SER A 71 11.95 10.26 28.68
C SER A 71 12.74 10.63 27.40
N GLY A 72 12.16 11.40 26.47
CA GLY A 72 12.76 11.85 25.21
C GLY A 72 13.14 13.34 25.14
N PHE A 73 12.74 14.17 26.11
CA PHE A 73 12.86 15.63 26.02
C PHE A 73 14.06 16.21 26.78
N MET A 74 14.69 17.23 26.21
CA MET A 74 15.53 18.14 26.99
C MET A 74 14.69 19.32 27.48
N VAL A 75 14.60 19.43 28.81
CA VAL A 75 13.87 20.51 29.49
C VAL A 75 14.81 21.66 29.78
N THR A 76 14.45 22.88 29.39
CA THR A 76 15.24 24.08 29.70
C THR A 76 14.33 25.18 30.24
N SER A 77 14.66 25.68 31.43
CA SER A 77 13.93 26.77 32.08
C SER A 77 14.60 28.12 31.84
N HIS A 78 13.82 29.13 31.49
CA HIS A 78 14.27 30.51 31.32
C HIS A 78 13.45 31.43 32.24
N SER A 79 14.13 32.20 33.09
CA SER A 79 13.49 33.28 33.85
C SER A 79 13.44 34.52 32.97
N LEU A 80 12.28 35.13 32.82
CA LEU A 80 12.19 36.49 32.30
C LEU A 80 12.49 37.45 33.44
N ASN A 81 13.68 38.06 33.42
CA ASN A 81 13.98 39.20 34.26
C ASN A 81 14.06 40.48 33.42
N ASP A 82 14.21 41.60 34.09
CA ASP A 82 14.36 42.95 33.52
C ASP A 82 15.57 43.11 32.57
N LYS A 83 16.42 42.09 32.44
CA LYS A 83 17.60 42.06 31.57
C LYS A 83 17.51 41.04 30.44
N THR A 84 16.51 40.15 30.43
CA THR A 84 16.41 39.11 29.41
C THR A 84 16.04 39.73 28.07
N THR A 85 16.94 39.63 27.09
CA THR A 85 16.64 40.07 25.73
C THR A 85 16.02 38.93 24.91
N PRO A 86 15.12 39.21 23.95
CA PRO A 86 14.55 38.20 23.06
C PRO A 86 15.61 37.38 22.30
N GLU A 87 16.77 37.96 22.02
CA GLU A 87 17.91 37.27 21.41
C GLU A 87 18.51 36.18 22.33
N GLU A 88 18.22 36.22 23.63
CA GLU A 88 18.62 35.20 24.62
C GLU A 88 17.56 34.09 24.75
N LEU A 89 16.40 34.21 24.08
CA LEU A 89 15.38 33.16 24.05
C LEU A 89 15.78 32.03 23.08
N PRO A 90 15.44 30.78 23.40
CA PRO A 90 15.84 29.63 22.59
C PRO A 90 15.12 29.64 21.24
N HIS A 91 15.85 29.46 20.14
CA HIS A 91 15.22 29.25 18.83
C HIS A 91 14.45 27.93 18.83
N LEU A 92 13.14 27.98 18.55
CA LEU A 92 12.26 26.81 18.50
C LEU A 92 12.07 26.31 17.07
N ASN A 93 12.31 25.04 16.82
CA ASN A 93 11.95 24.37 15.56
C ASN A 93 10.47 23.90 15.57
N SER A 94 10.00 23.33 14.46
CA SER A 94 8.59 22.89 14.30
C SER A 94 8.08 21.86 15.32
N GLU A 95 9.00 21.18 16.00
CA GLU A 95 8.77 20.07 16.94
C GLU A 95 8.96 20.49 18.41
N ASP A 96 9.59 21.63 18.65
CA ASP A 96 9.78 22.16 19.99
C ASP A 96 8.46 22.70 20.53
N CYS A 97 8.27 22.53 21.83
CA CYS A 97 7.15 23.12 22.56
C CYS A 97 7.68 24.14 23.55
N CYS A 98 6.99 25.27 23.70
CA CYS A 98 7.31 26.29 24.67
C CYS A 98 6.09 26.63 25.52
N VAL A 99 6.21 26.46 26.84
CA VAL A 99 5.16 26.85 27.78
C VAL A 99 5.57 28.12 28.48
N ILE A 100 4.74 29.14 28.37
CA ILE A 100 4.98 30.45 28.97
C ILE A 100 3.97 30.65 30.09
N PHE A 101 4.44 30.86 31.31
CA PHE A 101 3.57 31.10 32.46
C PHE A 101 3.70 32.53 32.98
N PHE A 102 2.58 33.23 33.01
CA PHE A 102 2.42 34.54 33.64
C PHE A 102 1.51 34.43 34.86
N SER A 103 2.01 34.88 36.01
CA SER A 103 1.20 34.99 37.22
C SER A 103 1.46 36.34 37.90
N GLY A 104 0.39 37.06 38.25
CA GLY A 104 0.55 38.39 38.82
C GLY A 104 -0.63 39.33 38.66
N GLU A 105 -0.30 40.61 38.68
CA GLU A 105 -1.20 41.69 38.29
C GLU A 105 -1.29 41.77 36.75
N ALA A 106 -2.38 42.33 36.25
CA ALA A 106 -2.57 42.66 34.86
C ALA A 106 -3.11 44.08 34.73
N ARG A 107 -2.96 44.66 33.53
CA ARG A 107 -3.56 45.95 33.18
C ARG A 107 -4.71 45.72 32.21
N GLN A 108 -5.82 46.42 32.44
CA GLN A 108 -6.96 46.41 31.52
C GLN A 108 -7.16 47.80 30.93
N ASP A 109 -7.19 47.88 29.59
CA ASP A 109 -7.48 49.13 28.90
C ASP A 109 -8.98 49.44 28.79
N LYS A 110 -9.31 50.58 28.20
CA LYS A 110 -10.69 51.03 27.97
C LYS A 110 -11.49 50.11 27.03
N LYS A 111 -10.83 49.28 26.24
CA LYS A 111 -11.46 48.30 25.32
C LYS A 111 -11.64 46.94 25.98
N GLY A 112 -11.19 46.78 27.22
CA GLY A 112 -11.28 45.54 27.98
C GLY A 112 -10.13 44.58 27.74
N ASN A 113 -9.10 44.97 26.97
CA ASN A 113 -7.92 44.13 26.72
C ASN A 113 -7.10 43.99 28.00
N ILE A 114 -6.81 42.76 28.40
CA ILE A 114 -6.04 42.47 29.60
C ILE A 114 -4.65 41.97 29.21
N ILE A 115 -3.60 42.62 29.73
CA ILE A 115 -2.20 42.17 29.56
C ILE A 115 -1.54 41.94 30.91
N PRO A 116 -0.71 40.89 31.06
CA PRO A 116 0.10 40.72 32.27
C PRO A 116 0.95 41.97 32.55
N TYR A 117 0.96 42.42 33.81
CA TYR A 117 1.80 43.53 34.24
C TYR A 117 3.19 43.02 34.58
N LEU A 118 4.16 43.37 33.73
CA LEU A 118 5.58 43.09 33.94
C LEU A 118 6.27 44.41 34.33
N GLU A 119 6.72 44.50 35.58
CA GLU A 119 7.38 45.68 36.14
C GLU A 119 8.76 45.86 35.47
N ASN A 120 9.10 47.09 35.05
CA ASN A 120 10.38 47.46 34.38
C ASN A 120 10.61 46.95 32.94
N VAL A 121 9.58 46.48 32.25
CA VAL A 121 9.71 46.08 30.86
C VAL A 121 9.81 47.33 29.96
N GLN A 122 11.01 47.57 29.39
CA GLN A 122 11.24 48.70 28.47
C GLN A 122 10.27 48.67 27.28
N GLU A 123 9.83 49.84 26.82
CA GLU A 123 9.13 50.02 25.54
C GLU A 123 9.94 49.29 24.44
N GLY A 124 9.46 48.12 24.00
CA GLY A 124 10.14 47.29 23.00
C GLY A 124 10.18 45.79 23.33
N TYR A 125 10.15 45.41 24.60
CA TYR A 125 10.17 43.99 24.97
C TYR A 125 8.93 43.22 24.50
N GLN A 126 7.73 43.82 24.61
CA GLN A 126 6.51 43.23 24.08
C GLN A 126 6.62 42.95 22.58
N GLN A 127 7.08 43.95 21.80
CA GLN A 127 7.26 43.81 20.35
C GLN A 127 8.28 42.73 20.01
N ALA A 128 9.31 42.61 20.82
CA ALA A 128 10.38 41.67 20.56
C ALA A 128 10.04 40.24 21.04
N PHE A 129 9.18 40.10 22.05
CA PHE A 129 8.56 38.84 22.45
C PHE A 129 7.51 38.37 21.43
N GLU A 130 6.68 39.28 20.92
CA GLU A 130 5.79 39.01 19.78
C GLU A 130 6.58 38.56 18.57
N LYS A 131 7.68 39.27 18.25
CA LYS A 131 8.60 38.88 17.17
C LYS A 131 9.16 37.48 17.40
N TYR A 132 9.62 37.16 18.60
CA TYR A 132 10.12 35.82 18.94
C TYR A 132 9.09 34.72 18.69
N ILE A 133 7.85 34.90 19.15
CA ILE A 133 6.76 33.94 18.93
C ILE A 133 6.43 33.81 17.44
N ILE A 134 6.39 34.93 16.70
CA ILE A 134 6.08 34.94 15.26
C ILE A 134 7.20 34.29 14.43
N THR A 135 8.46 34.48 14.81
CA THR A 135 9.61 33.91 14.07
C THR A 135 9.94 32.47 14.45
N SER A 136 9.34 31.95 15.52
CA SER A 136 9.54 30.58 15.99
C SER A 136 8.59 29.61 15.28
N GLU A 137 9.09 28.41 14.98
CA GLU A 137 8.27 27.36 14.33
C GLU A 137 7.58 26.43 15.34
N GLY A 138 7.93 26.56 16.63
CA GLY A 138 7.45 25.69 17.71
C GLY A 138 6.01 25.93 18.16
N HIS A 139 5.50 25.02 18.98
CA HIS A 139 4.17 25.12 19.59
C HIS A 139 4.26 25.89 20.92
N PHE A 140 3.54 27.01 21.02
CA PHE A 140 3.45 27.81 22.23
C PHE A 140 2.17 27.53 23.03
N PHE A 141 2.32 27.27 24.31
CA PHE A 141 1.23 27.22 25.28
C PHE A 141 1.42 28.28 26.36
N ILE A 142 0.67 29.38 26.27
CA ILE A 142 0.75 30.51 27.20
C ILE A 142 -0.33 30.36 28.25
N ILE A 143 0.05 30.38 29.53
CA ILE A 143 -0.84 30.30 30.67
C ILE A 143 -0.79 31.64 31.42
N ILE A 144 -1.94 32.27 31.60
CA ILE A 144 -2.08 33.58 32.27
C ILE A 144 -2.99 33.41 33.49
N ASP A 145 -2.42 33.50 34.70
CA ASP A 145 -3.17 33.43 35.97
C ASP A 145 -3.09 34.79 36.70
N VAL A 146 -4.13 35.61 36.51
CA VAL A 146 -4.16 36.98 37.02
C VAL A 146 -5.05 37.07 38.25
N HIS A 147 -4.53 37.73 39.29
CA HIS A 147 -5.27 37.93 40.54
C HIS A 147 -5.66 39.39 40.82
N MET A 148 -5.13 40.33 40.05
CA MET A 148 -5.48 41.75 40.15
C MET A 148 -5.46 42.39 38.76
N ILE A 149 -6.52 43.10 38.41
CA ILE A 149 -6.61 43.83 37.15
C ILE A 149 -6.65 45.32 37.47
N GLN A 150 -5.63 46.07 37.07
CA GLN A 150 -5.56 47.51 37.22
C GLN A 150 -6.07 48.19 35.95
N PRO A 151 -7.11 49.04 36.02
CA PRO A 151 -7.55 49.80 34.86
C PRO A 151 -6.48 50.84 34.49
N VAL A 152 -6.24 51.01 33.18
CA VAL A 152 -5.36 52.08 32.67
C VAL A 152 -6.10 53.00 31.71
N GLU A 153 -5.71 54.27 31.68
CA GLU A 153 -6.40 55.30 30.89
C GLU A 153 -6.04 55.33 29.40
N TYR A 154 -4.98 54.61 29.01
CA TYR A 154 -4.50 54.53 27.64
C TYR A 154 -4.89 53.19 27.01
N ASP A 155 -5.08 53.20 25.68
CA ASP A 155 -5.34 51.98 24.92
C ASP A 155 -4.09 51.08 24.97
N ILE A 156 -4.27 49.83 25.38
CA ILE A 156 -3.22 48.82 25.30
C ILE A 156 -3.35 48.20 23.92
N GLN A 157 -2.26 48.13 23.16
CA GLN A 157 -2.26 47.29 21.96
C GLN A 157 -2.34 45.84 22.42
N PRO A 158 -3.46 45.12 22.16
CA PRO A 158 -3.55 43.72 22.53
C PRO A 158 -2.43 42.96 21.84
N ILE A 159 -1.84 41.98 22.53
CA ILE A 159 -0.76 41.18 21.97
C ILE A 159 -1.29 40.48 20.71
N GLN A 160 -0.83 40.93 19.54
CA GLN A 160 -1.35 40.47 18.26
C GLN A 160 -0.51 39.30 17.76
N PHE A 161 -0.94 38.09 18.10
CA PHE A 161 -0.29 36.86 17.64
C PHE A 161 -0.73 36.43 16.23
N SER A 162 -1.11 37.37 15.36
CA SER A 162 -1.82 37.10 14.11
C SER A 162 -1.03 36.28 13.07
N HIS A 163 0.22 35.91 13.37
CA HIS A 163 1.10 35.16 12.48
C HIS A 163 1.70 33.90 13.14
N ALA A 164 1.36 33.60 14.40
CA ALA A 164 1.89 32.45 15.13
C ALA A 164 1.07 31.19 14.81
N GLN A 165 1.60 30.32 13.95
CA GLN A 165 0.83 29.17 13.42
C GLN A 165 0.39 28.18 14.51
N LYS A 166 1.16 28.03 15.60
CA LYS A 166 0.93 27.05 16.67
C LYS A 166 0.88 27.68 18.07
N LEU A 167 -0.07 28.59 18.33
CA LEU A 167 -0.21 29.28 19.62
C LEU A 167 -1.56 29.01 20.29
N ILE A 168 -1.51 28.67 21.58
CA ILE A 168 -2.66 28.60 22.49
C ILE A 168 -2.41 29.45 23.72
N VAL A 169 -3.41 30.27 24.07
CA VAL A 169 -3.44 31.07 25.29
C VAL A 169 -4.57 30.56 26.17
N LEU A 170 -4.24 30.21 27.41
CA LEU A 170 -5.18 29.82 28.45
C LEU A 170 -5.09 30.83 29.59
N GLN A 171 -6.19 31.51 29.88
CA GLN A 171 -6.22 32.59 30.85
C GLN A 171 -7.30 32.40 31.91
N SER A 172 -7.05 32.89 33.12
CA SER A 172 -8.01 32.90 34.23
C SER A 172 -7.87 34.16 35.08
N TYR A 173 -9.00 34.56 35.65
CA TYR A 173 -9.11 35.73 36.51
C TYR A 173 -9.63 35.33 37.88
N SER A 174 -8.86 35.62 38.94
CA SER A 174 -9.28 35.40 40.31
C SER A 174 -9.41 36.72 41.07
N ASN A 175 -10.47 36.87 41.86
CA ASN A 175 -10.52 37.92 42.87
C ASN A 175 -9.63 37.51 44.06
N ASN A 176 -9.05 38.50 44.76
CA ASN A 176 -8.06 38.45 45.86
C ASN A 176 -8.23 37.40 47.00
N GLY A 177 -9.22 36.51 46.97
CA GLY A 177 -9.43 35.42 47.94
C GLY A 177 -9.03 34.02 47.47
N TYR A 178 -8.71 33.80 46.19
CA TYR A 178 -8.49 32.46 45.63
C TYR A 178 -7.25 32.37 44.72
N HIS A 179 -6.17 33.01 45.17
CA HIS A 179 -4.88 32.93 44.50
C HIS A 179 -4.50 31.46 44.26
N ASN A 180 -4.05 31.15 43.04
CA ASN A 180 -3.54 29.85 42.60
C ASN A 180 -4.58 28.73 42.43
N TYR A 181 -5.86 28.99 42.67
CA TYR A 181 -6.88 27.95 42.49
C TYR A 181 -6.92 27.45 41.03
N PHE A 182 -6.93 28.38 40.07
CA PHE A 182 -6.85 28.06 38.65
C PHE A 182 -5.63 27.19 38.33
N PHE A 183 -4.45 27.68 38.74
CA PHE A 183 -3.20 27.03 38.47
C PHE A 183 -3.15 25.62 39.08
N ASN A 184 -3.50 25.47 40.36
CA ASN A 184 -3.51 24.17 41.03
C ASN A 184 -4.46 23.19 40.34
N LEU A 185 -5.64 23.64 39.92
CA LEU A 185 -6.61 22.82 39.21
C LEU A 185 -6.11 22.42 37.81
N LEU A 186 -5.46 23.34 37.09
CA LEU A 186 -4.80 23.05 35.82
C LEU A 186 -3.71 21.98 36.00
N LEU A 187 -2.86 22.13 37.03
CA LEU A 187 -1.84 21.14 37.34
C LEU A 187 -2.45 19.79 37.70
N GLU A 188 -3.47 19.76 38.54
CA GLU A 188 -4.17 18.55 38.93
C GLU A 188 -4.77 17.85 37.71
N THR A 189 -5.43 18.60 36.82
CA THR A 189 -6.03 18.07 35.60
C THR A 189 -4.97 17.48 34.67
N ILE A 190 -3.86 18.19 34.44
CA ILE A 190 -2.75 17.70 33.60
C ILE A 190 -2.11 16.46 34.22
N LYS A 191 -1.93 16.42 35.54
CA LYS A 191 -1.40 15.23 36.25
C LYS A 191 -2.34 14.03 36.11
N GLN A 192 -3.64 14.22 36.36
CA GLN A 192 -4.64 13.18 36.23
C GLN A 192 -4.72 12.63 34.81
N THR A 193 -4.50 13.46 33.79
CA THR A 193 -4.53 13.02 32.39
C THR A 193 -3.19 12.51 31.88
N GLY A 194 -2.12 12.55 32.68
CA GLY A 194 -0.77 12.27 32.17
C GLY A 194 -0.35 13.23 31.04
N GLY A 195 -0.87 14.46 31.00
CA GLY A 195 -0.70 15.41 29.90
C GLY A 195 -1.39 15.03 28.58
N ASN A 196 -2.11 13.90 28.57
CA ASN A 196 -2.75 13.35 27.39
C ASN A 196 -4.19 13.85 27.22
N ILE A 197 -4.35 15.14 26.95
CA ILE A 197 -5.66 15.78 26.84
C ILE A 197 -5.68 16.77 25.69
N ARG A 198 -6.79 16.89 24.95
CA ARG A 198 -6.94 17.97 23.96
C ARG A 198 -7.16 19.30 24.67
N TYR A 199 -6.76 20.39 24.04
CA TYR A 199 -6.99 21.72 24.60
C TYR A 199 -8.48 22.00 24.84
N SER A 200 -9.37 21.54 23.95
CA SER A 200 -10.83 21.58 24.13
C SER A 200 -11.32 20.85 25.37
N ASP A 201 -10.73 19.69 25.65
CA ASP A 201 -11.18 18.82 26.74
C ASP A 201 -10.61 19.36 28.06
N LEU A 202 -9.39 19.89 28.02
CA LEU A 202 -8.75 20.57 29.13
C LEU A 202 -9.61 21.75 29.60
N ILE A 203 -9.99 22.66 28.70
CA ILE A 203 -10.82 23.81 29.07
C ILE A 203 -12.20 23.37 29.59
N THR A 204 -12.79 22.34 28.99
CA THR A 204 -14.08 21.80 29.43
C THR A 204 -14.00 21.22 30.84
N ARG A 205 -12.97 20.43 31.16
CA ARG A 205 -12.76 19.89 32.51
C ARG A 205 -12.56 20.98 33.54
N LEU A 206 -11.78 22.01 33.20
CA LEU A 206 -11.59 23.17 34.06
C LEU A 206 -12.92 23.90 34.30
N HIS A 207 -13.75 24.10 33.26
CA HIS A 207 -15.08 24.69 33.40
C HIS A 207 -16.00 23.90 34.33
N LEU A 208 -16.06 22.58 34.14
CA LEU A 208 -16.89 21.69 34.96
C LEU A 208 -16.48 21.76 36.44
N ARG A 209 -15.18 21.78 36.72
CA ARG A 209 -14.66 21.92 38.08
C ARG A 209 -14.92 23.30 38.68
N TYR A 210 -14.77 24.37 37.90
CA TYR A 210 -15.15 25.72 38.31
C TYR A 210 -16.65 25.84 38.62
N TYR A 211 -17.49 25.19 37.81
CA TYR A 211 -18.93 25.14 38.02
C TYR A 211 -19.28 24.41 39.31
N HIS A 212 -18.71 23.22 39.51
CA HIS A 212 -18.89 22.39 40.71
C HIS A 212 -18.49 23.15 41.99
N ASP A 213 -17.38 23.88 41.94
CA ASP A 213 -16.85 24.64 43.07
C ASP A 213 -17.49 26.04 43.22
N ASN A 214 -18.60 26.30 42.51
CA ASN A 214 -19.38 27.55 42.53
C ASN A 214 -18.54 28.81 42.28
N ARG A 215 -17.60 28.73 41.33
CA ARG A 215 -16.74 29.85 40.95
C ARG A 215 -17.43 30.76 39.93
N LYS A 216 -17.21 32.08 40.05
CA LYS A 216 -17.85 33.10 39.20
C LYS A 216 -17.10 33.40 37.90
N PHE A 217 -15.80 33.15 37.85
CA PHE A 217 -14.95 33.47 36.71
C PHE A 217 -14.46 32.17 36.10
N PHE A 218 -14.91 31.85 34.89
CA PHE A 218 -14.45 30.67 34.18
C PHE A 218 -13.12 30.98 33.48
N PRO A 219 -12.19 30.01 33.41
CA PRO A 219 -11.02 30.17 32.57
C PRO A 219 -11.43 30.28 31.10
N GLU A 220 -10.61 30.91 30.28
CA GLU A 220 -10.85 31.08 28.86
C GLU A 220 -9.66 30.55 28.07
N MET A 221 -9.92 30.05 26.86
CA MET A 221 -8.89 29.52 25.98
C MET A 221 -9.06 30.07 24.57
N TYR A 222 -7.94 30.51 24.00
CA TYR A 222 -7.87 31.09 22.67
C TYR A 222 -6.77 30.38 21.88
N GLY A 223 -7.09 29.94 20.67
CA GLY A 223 -6.12 29.44 19.71
C GLY A 223 -6.05 30.37 18.52
N HIS A 224 -4.86 30.62 17.97
CA HIS A 224 -4.71 31.46 16.78
C HIS A 224 -5.50 30.90 15.59
N GLN A 225 -5.46 29.57 15.42
CA GLN A 225 -6.33 28.82 14.52
C GLN A 225 -7.37 28.06 15.36
N LYS A 226 -8.65 28.07 14.98
CA LYS A 226 -9.70 27.39 15.78
C LYS A 226 -9.47 25.88 15.88
N GLU A 227 -8.81 25.33 14.89
CA GLU A 227 -8.45 23.93 14.74
C GLU A 227 -7.41 23.50 15.79
N ILE A 228 -6.55 24.42 16.24
CA ILE A 228 -5.51 24.11 17.21
C ILE A 228 -6.07 23.73 18.59
N ILE A 229 -7.26 24.23 18.94
CA ILE A 229 -7.92 23.87 20.21
C ILE A 229 -8.35 22.39 20.19
N LYS A 230 -8.47 21.78 19.01
CA LYS A 230 -8.79 20.35 18.85
C LYS A 230 -7.54 19.47 18.86
N THR A 231 -6.34 20.06 18.89
CA THR A 231 -5.10 19.28 18.96
C THR A 231 -4.85 18.83 20.39
N TRP A 232 -4.00 17.82 20.53
CA TRP A 232 -3.50 17.35 21.82
C TRP A 232 -2.61 18.41 22.45
N LEU A 233 -2.66 18.50 23.79
CA LEU A 233 -1.72 19.28 24.59
C LEU A 233 -0.29 18.91 24.16
N PHE A 234 0.51 19.93 23.82
CA PHE A 234 1.86 19.76 23.27
C PHE A 234 1.92 18.93 21.97
N SER A 235 0.95 19.10 21.05
CA SER A 235 0.92 18.40 19.74
C SER A 235 0.89 16.87 19.80
N GLY A 236 0.55 16.24 20.93
CA GLY A 236 0.54 14.78 21.05
C GLY A 236 1.94 14.18 21.20
N LEU A 237 2.91 14.98 21.64
CA LEU A 237 4.28 14.57 21.92
C LEU A 237 4.41 13.53 23.04
N VAL A 238 3.38 13.35 23.87
CA VAL A 238 3.24 12.23 24.80
C VAL A 238 2.44 11.13 24.07
N PRO A 239 2.92 9.87 24.01
CA PRO A 239 2.16 8.78 23.40
C PRO A 239 0.74 8.74 23.96
N TYR A 240 -0.25 8.90 23.07
CA TYR A 240 -1.66 8.95 23.44
C TYR A 240 -2.10 7.60 24.01
N LYS A 241 -2.22 7.52 25.35
CA LYS A 241 -2.93 6.42 26.01
C LYS A 241 -4.38 6.84 26.22
N LYS A 242 -5.29 6.33 25.40
CA LYS A 242 -6.74 6.59 25.53
C LYS A 242 -7.20 6.10 26.90
N THR A 243 -7.44 7.03 27.82
CA THR A 243 -8.07 6.76 29.12
C THR A 243 -9.45 7.40 29.15
N GLU A 244 -10.39 6.69 29.74
CA GLU A 244 -11.77 7.13 29.95
C GLU A 244 -12.04 7.31 31.43
N GLN A 245 -12.91 8.24 31.78
CA GLN A 245 -13.27 8.46 33.18
C GLN A 245 -14.32 7.45 33.62
N VAL A 246 -14.08 6.86 34.79
CA VAL A 246 -14.99 5.99 35.52
C VAL A 246 -15.46 6.71 36.77
N TYR A 247 -16.77 6.88 36.92
CA TYR A 247 -17.38 7.59 38.04
C TYR A 247 -18.73 6.96 38.41
N TYR A 248 -19.18 7.20 39.64
CA TYR A 248 -20.51 6.78 40.07
C TYR A 248 -21.57 7.78 39.58
N ASN A 249 -22.62 7.29 38.92
CA ASN A 249 -23.71 8.12 38.44
C ASN A 249 -24.97 7.90 39.30
N ASP A 250 -25.26 8.87 40.16
CA ASP A 250 -26.39 8.82 41.10
C ASP A 250 -27.75 8.66 40.43
N ASN A 251 -27.92 9.17 39.20
CA ASN A 251 -29.21 9.11 38.51
C ASN A 251 -29.60 7.68 38.11
N ILE A 252 -28.61 6.84 37.83
CA ILE A 252 -28.82 5.44 37.46
C ILE A 252 -28.30 4.46 38.52
N VAL A 253 -27.76 4.98 39.62
CA VAL A 253 -27.27 4.21 40.78
C VAL A 253 -26.22 3.17 40.37
N ALA A 254 -25.33 3.53 39.44
CA ALA A 254 -24.35 2.61 38.87
C ALA A 254 -23.01 3.29 38.54
N TRP A 255 -21.95 2.49 38.52
CA TRP A 255 -20.65 2.92 38.03
C TRP A 255 -20.64 2.96 36.51
N VAL A 256 -20.19 4.07 35.95
CA VAL A 256 -20.17 4.30 34.51
C VAL A 256 -18.78 4.67 34.03
N ILE A 257 -18.44 4.20 32.84
CA ILE A 257 -17.33 4.72 32.04
C ILE A 257 -17.92 5.60 30.94
N GLY A 258 -17.33 6.78 30.73
CA GLY A 258 -17.79 7.78 29.75
C GLY A 258 -17.66 7.39 28.27
N ALA A 259 -17.55 6.10 27.95
CA ALA A 259 -17.46 5.58 26.60
C ALA A 259 -18.55 4.52 26.36
N GLY A 260 -19.25 4.63 25.24
CA GLY A 260 -20.38 3.77 24.85
C GLY A 260 -20.28 3.20 23.42
N LEU A 261 -21.41 2.78 22.85
CA LEU A 261 -21.50 2.25 21.49
C LEU A 261 -21.01 3.25 20.43
N GLN A 262 -21.28 4.55 20.63
CA GLN A 262 -20.82 5.61 19.72
C GLN A 262 -19.29 5.74 19.69
N ASP A 263 -18.62 5.32 20.77
CA ASP A 263 -17.17 5.28 20.89
C ASP A 263 -16.57 3.95 20.44
N GLY A 264 -17.39 3.04 19.91
CA GLY A 264 -17.00 1.70 19.46
C GLY A 264 -16.87 0.66 20.58
N VAL A 265 -17.33 0.97 21.80
CA VAL A 265 -17.29 0.02 22.92
C VAL A 265 -18.31 -1.09 22.65
N ILE A 266 -17.89 -2.34 22.88
CA ILE A 266 -18.74 -3.52 22.68
C ILE A 266 -19.01 -4.14 24.06
N PRO A 267 -20.24 -4.56 24.38
CA PRO A 267 -20.53 -5.18 25.67
C PRO A 267 -19.84 -6.53 25.82
N SER A 268 -19.55 -6.92 27.06
CA SER A 268 -18.98 -8.24 27.32
C SER A 268 -19.91 -9.34 26.82
N LEU A 269 -19.34 -10.30 26.11
CA LEU A 269 -20.01 -11.52 25.67
C LEU A 269 -19.79 -12.64 26.69
N LYS A 270 -20.53 -13.73 26.53
CA LYS A 270 -20.40 -14.92 27.40
C LYS A 270 -19.04 -15.63 27.23
N PHE A 271 -18.40 -15.51 26.08
CA PHE A 271 -17.14 -16.19 25.76
C PHE A 271 -15.94 -15.22 25.67
N MET A 272 -16.17 -13.91 25.63
CA MET A 272 -15.13 -12.88 25.56
C MET A 272 -15.61 -11.63 26.28
N ASN A 273 -14.84 -11.16 27.25
CA ASN A 273 -15.20 -9.98 28.04
C ASN A 273 -14.64 -8.71 27.42
N THR A 274 -15.35 -7.60 27.64
CA THR A 274 -14.79 -6.26 27.51
C THR A 274 -14.26 -5.86 28.88
N LEU A 275 -12.95 -5.64 28.95
CA LEU A 275 -12.22 -5.41 30.20
C LEU A 275 -11.60 -4.02 30.18
N ILE A 276 -11.71 -3.34 31.31
CA ILE A 276 -10.99 -2.10 31.59
C ILE A 276 -10.05 -2.30 32.76
N LYS A 277 -8.97 -1.52 32.80
CA LYS A 277 -8.05 -1.43 33.92
C LYS A 277 -8.01 0.01 34.42
N LEU A 278 -8.24 0.19 35.71
CA LEU A 278 -8.14 1.49 36.34
C LEU A 278 -6.68 1.88 36.57
N GLU A 279 -6.45 3.17 36.84
CA GLU A 279 -5.15 3.71 37.23
C GLU A 279 -4.53 3.09 38.50
N ASP A 280 -5.34 2.40 39.33
CA ASP A 280 -4.91 1.65 40.52
C ASP A 280 -4.72 0.14 40.26
N ASP A 281 -4.60 -0.25 39.00
CA ASP A 281 -4.43 -1.61 38.50
C ASP A 281 -5.63 -2.57 38.69
N ARG A 282 -6.76 -2.11 39.27
CA ARG A 282 -7.99 -2.94 39.33
C ARG A 282 -8.56 -3.15 37.94
N VAL A 283 -9.03 -4.38 37.67
CA VAL A 283 -9.60 -4.77 36.38
C VAL A 283 -11.08 -5.06 36.53
N TYR A 284 -11.89 -4.42 35.70
CA TYR A 284 -13.34 -4.56 35.71
C TYR A 284 -13.89 -5.00 34.36
N ARG A 285 -15.04 -5.68 34.43
CA ARG A 285 -15.80 -6.12 33.26
C ARG A 285 -16.92 -5.13 32.98
N LEU A 286 -17.09 -4.75 31.71
CA LEU A 286 -18.25 -3.97 31.28
C LEU A 286 -19.46 -4.88 31.11
N ASN A 287 -20.52 -4.63 31.85
CA ASN A 287 -21.72 -5.47 31.86
C ASN A 287 -22.77 -5.02 30.85
N GLU A 288 -22.96 -3.71 30.73
CA GLU A 288 -23.89 -3.10 29.78
C GLU A 288 -23.18 -1.96 29.05
N VAL A 289 -23.47 -1.78 27.77
CA VAL A 289 -22.95 -0.68 26.96
C VAL A 289 -24.14 0.03 26.35
N ARG A 290 -24.26 1.32 26.63
CA ARG A 290 -25.28 2.23 26.07
C ARG A 290 -24.64 3.10 25.01
N ASP A 291 -25.43 3.99 24.38
CA ASP A 291 -24.95 4.81 23.27
C ASP A 291 -23.72 5.66 23.62
N THR A 292 -23.72 6.32 24.78
CA THR A 292 -22.68 7.29 25.17
C THR A 292 -21.91 6.92 26.43
N TYR A 293 -22.23 5.80 27.08
CA TYR A 293 -21.54 5.32 28.28
C TYR A 293 -21.74 3.83 28.48
N SER A 294 -20.91 3.21 29.33
CA SER A 294 -21.05 1.80 29.71
C SER A 294 -21.13 1.63 31.22
N ILE A 295 -21.83 0.59 31.67
CA ILE A 295 -22.02 0.26 33.09
C ILE A 295 -21.01 -0.81 33.50
N ILE A 296 -20.40 -0.57 34.65
CA ILE A 296 -19.41 -1.43 35.28
C ILE A 296 -19.96 -1.92 36.61
N ASP A 297 -19.81 -3.21 36.90
CA ASP A 297 -20.16 -3.78 38.20
C ASP A 297 -18.92 -4.17 39.00
N GLY A 298 -19.07 -4.27 40.33
CA GLY A 298 -18.05 -4.83 41.24
C GLY A 298 -17.19 -3.81 42.00
N PHE A 299 -17.52 -2.52 41.93
CA PHE A 299 -16.90 -1.49 42.77
C PHE A 299 -17.37 -1.55 44.23
N TYR A 300 -16.54 -1.04 45.14
CA TYR A 300 -16.91 -0.93 46.56
C TYR A 300 -17.75 0.33 46.80
N GLU A 301 -18.60 0.33 47.83
CA GLU A 301 -19.42 1.49 48.20
C GLU A 301 -18.58 2.72 48.58
N GLU A 302 -17.40 2.49 49.18
CA GLU A 302 -16.44 3.53 49.57
C GLU A 302 -15.84 4.27 48.37
N ASP A 303 -15.90 3.68 47.17
CA ASP A 303 -15.35 4.29 45.97
C ASP A 303 -16.25 5.42 45.42
N LYS A 304 -17.52 5.56 45.84
CA LYS A 304 -18.53 6.40 45.16
C LYS A 304 -18.15 7.88 44.99
N GLU A 305 -17.32 8.40 45.89
CA GLU A 305 -16.84 9.79 45.85
C GLU A 305 -15.62 9.99 44.92
N ASN A 306 -15.05 8.90 44.39
CA ASN A 306 -13.85 8.90 43.57
C ASN A 306 -14.19 8.90 42.07
N ILE A 307 -13.30 9.52 41.29
CA ILE A 307 -13.28 9.43 39.83
C ILE A 307 -11.97 8.76 39.46
N PHE A 308 -12.03 7.68 38.69
CA PHE A 308 -10.86 6.94 38.22
C PHE A 308 -10.66 7.18 36.73
N ASN A 309 -9.40 7.13 36.27
CA ASN A 309 -9.14 6.94 34.85
C ASN A 309 -8.99 5.44 34.55
N ALA A 310 -9.48 5.01 33.40
CA ALA A 310 -9.45 3.62 32.97
C ALA A 310 -8.99 3.45 31.53
N GLU A 311 -8.27 2.37 31.26
CA GLU A 311 -7.86 1.95 29.91
C GLU A 311 -8.57 0.66 29.49
N PHE A 312 -8.92 0.53 28.21
CA PHE A 312 -9.52 -0.69 27.67
C PHE A 312 -8.47 -1.78 27.43
N LEU A 313 -8.35 -2.75 28.32
CA LEU A 313 -7.44 -3.89 28.11
C LEU A 313 -7.88 -4.79 26.95
N GLN A 314 -9.20 -4.97 26.80
CA GLN A 314 -9.77 -5.89 25.84
C GLN A 314 -11.17 -5.42 25.46
N MET A 315 -11.48 -5.44 24.17
CA MET A 315 -12.86 -5.31 23.68
C MET A 315 -13.37 -6.69 23.26
N ALA A 316 -14.60 -7.02 23.63
CA ALA A 316 -15.27 -8.19 23.09
C ALA A 316 -15.47 -8.04 21.57
N LEU A 317 -15.53 -9.17 20.86
CA LEU A 317 -15.74 -9.18 19.41
C LEU A 317 -17.12 -8.61 19.06
N PRO A 318 -17.25 -7.78 18.01
CA PRO A 318 -18.53 -7.19 17.63
C PRO A 318 -19.48 -8.28 17.15
N LYS A 319 -20.77 -8.07 17.41
CA LYS A 319 -21.83 -8.86 16.79
C LYS A 319 -22.23 -8.24 15.47
N ILE A 320 -22.41 -9.07 14.46
CA ILE A 320 -23.02 -8.66 13.20
C ILE A 320 -24.51 -8.53 13.40
N LYS A 321 -25.05 -7.36 13.02
CA LYS A 321 -26.48 -7.10 12.97
C LYS A 321 -27.09 -7.73 11.71
N ILE A 322 -28.09 -8.56 11.89
CA ILE A 322 -28.74 -9.32 10.83
C ILE A 322 -30.24 -9.06 10.89
N GLY A 323 -30.78 -8.55 9.79
CA GLY A 323 -32.19 -8.23 9.64
C GLY A 323 -32.93 -9.29 8.86
N PHE A 324 -34.25 -9.12 8.79
CA PHE A 324 -35.12 -9.94 7.97
C PHE A 324 -35.51 -9.18 6.69
N GLY A 325 -35.40 -9.86 5.54
CA GLY A 325 -35.94 -9.34 4.29
C GLY A 325 -37.46 -9.25 4.31
N GLU A 326 -38.02 -8.38 3.48
CA GLU A 326 -39.47 -8.18 3.35
C GLU A 326 -40.18 -9.44 2.81
N ASP A 327 -39.44 -10.32 2.14
CA ASP A 327 -39.90 -11.60 1.60
C ASP A 327 -40.10 -12.68 2.68
N LEU A 328 -39.62 -12.45 3.90
CA LEU A 328 -39.72 -13.40 5.00
C LEU A 328 -41.03 -13.22 5.79
N LYS A 329 -41.83 -14.28 5.88
CA LYS A 329 -43.07 -14.30 6.68
C LYS A 329 -42.77 -14.19 8.18
N ASP A 330 -43.67 -13.59 8.96
CA ASP A 330 -43.48 -13.39 10.41
C ASP A 330 -43.31 -14.71 11.18
N GLU A 331 -44.04 -15.76 10.79
CA GLU A 331 -43.87 -17.10 11.38
C GLU A 331 -42.44 -17.63 11.22
N MET A 332 -41.77 -17.32 10.10
CA MET A 332 -40.38 -17.71 9.88
C MET A 332 -39.43 -16.85 10.73
N LYS A 333 -39.67 -15.54 10.84
CA LYS A 333 -38.91 -14.64 11.73
C LYS A 333 -38.93 -15.16 13.17
N ASP A 334 -40.10 -15.58 13.66
CA ASP A 334 -40.26 -16.14 15.00
C ASP A 334 -39.48 -17.45 15.19
N ILE A 335 -39.36 -18.27 14.15
CA ILE A 335 -38.51 -19.47 14.19
C ILE A 335 -37.05 -19.06 14.33
N PHE A 336 -36.57 -18.07 13.56
CA PHE A 336 -35.20 -17.55 13.70
C PHE A 336 -34.93 -17.04 15.11
N VAL A 337 -35.77 -16.16 15.65
CA VAL A 337 -35.60 -15.57 16.99
C VAL A 337 -35.57 -16.64 18.08
N ARG A 338 -36.47 -17.63 18.03
CA ARG A 338 -36.45 -18.74 19.00
C ARG A 338 -35.21 -19.60 18.87
N THR A 339 -34.81 -19.89 17.63
CA THR A 339 -33.65 -20.75 17.34
C THR A 339 -32.37 -20.09 17.84
N THR A 340 -32.12 -18.82 17.49
CA THR A 340 -30.93 -18.08 17.95
C THR A 340 -30.85 -17.97 19.48
N LYS A 341 -31.99 -17.73 20.16
CA LYS A 341 -32.07 -17.70 21.62
C LYS A 341 -31.73 -19.05 22.27
N ASN A 342 -32.20 -20.16 21.69
CA ASN A 342 -31.95 -21.51 22.20
C ASN A 342 -30.47 -21.92 22.06
N PHE A 343 -29.82 -21.55 20.96
CA PHE A 343 -28.41 -21.91 20.72
C PHE A 343 -27.41 -20.99 21.42
N GLY A 344 -27.84 -19.80 21.85
CA GLY A 344 -27.00 -18.87 22.59
C GLY A 344 -25.82 -18.38 21.77
N LEU A 345 -26.11 -17.94 20.55
CA LEU A 345 -25.15 -17.48 19.56
C LEU A 345 -24.37 -16.25 20.03
N TYR A 346 -23.16 -16.12 19.52
CA TYR A 346 -22.14 -15.25 20.05
C TYR A 346 -21.84 -14.07 19.15
N PHE A 347 -21.86 -14.30 17.83
CA PHE A 347 -21.39 -13.34 16.85
C PHE A 347 -22.51 -12.67 16.09
N ILE A 348 -23.76 -13.09 16.29
CA ILE A 348 -24.92 -12.49 15.62
C ILE A 348 -25.85 -11.75 16.59
N ASP A 349 -26.44 -10.68 16.08
CA ASP A 349 -27.53 -9.95 16.69
C ASP A 349 -28.67 -9.80 15.68
N LEU A 350 -29.86 -10.31 16.00
CA LEU A 350 -31.02 -10.20 15.11
C LEU A 350 -31.71 -8.87 15.37
N VAL A 351 -31.84 -8.04 14.32
CA VAL A 351 -32.48 -6.72 14.41
C VAL A 351 -33.79 -6.69 13.64
N GLU A 352 -34.81 -6.03 14.20
CA GLU A 352 -36.11 -5.91 13.54
C GLU A 352 -36.08 -4.93 12.37
N ASN A 353 -35.34 -3.82 12.51
CA ASN A 353 -35.21 -2.80 11.48
C ASN A 353 -34.13 -3.19 10.45
N PRO A 354 -34.50 -3.46 9.19
CA PRO A 354 -33.55 -3.87 8.16
C PRO A 354 -32.44 -2.85 7.88
N LYS A 355 -32.68 -1.56 8.16
CA LYS A 355 -31.69 -0.47 7.96
C LYS A 355 -30.52 -0.53 8.92
N ASP A 356 -30.72 -1.15 10.08
CA ASP A 356 -29.68 -1.29 11.09
C ASP A 356 -28.83 -2.56 10.87
N ALA A 357 -29.21 -3.38 9.88
CA ALA A 357 -28.57 -4.66 9.59
C ALA A 357 -27.46 -4.53 8.54
N ALA A 358 -26.36 -5.24 8.76
CA ALA A 358 -25.32 -5.43 7.74
C ALA A 358 -25.75 -6.44 6.67
N PHE A 359 -26.56 -7.42 7.07
CA PHE A 359 -27.08 -8.47 6.20
C PHE A 359 -28.56 -8.72 6.41
N LEU A 360 -29.23 -9.19 5.36
CA LEU A 360 -30.65 -9.55 5.40
C LEU A 360 -30.81 -11.04 5.09
N ILE A 361 -31.59 -11.71 5.93
CA ILE A 361 -32.07 -13.08 5.69
C ILE A 361 -33.24 -13.00 4.70
N ARG A 362 -33.08 -13.68 3.56
CA ARG A 362 -34.11 -13.79 2.51
C ARG A 362 -34.55 -15.24 2.35
N ASN A 363 -35.70 -15.46 1.72
CA ASN A 363 -36.24 -16.78 1.42
C ASN A 363 -36.71 -16.87 -0.03
N ARG A 364 -36.21 -17.88 -0.75
CA ARG A 364 -36.70 -18.21 -2.08
C ARG A 364 -36.92 -19.71 -2.17
N GLU A 365 -38.15 -20.10 -2.54
CA GLU A 365 -38.52 -21.51 -2.73
C GLU A 365 -38.23 -22.38 -1.50
N ASN A 366 -38.57 -21.88 -0.30
CA ASN A 366 -38.29 -22.52 1.00
C ASN A 366 -36.81 -22.76 1.28
N ARG A 367 -35.94 -21.94 0.71
CA ARG A 367 -34.53 -21.95 1.05
C ARG A 367 -34.06 -20.56 1.45
N TYR A 368 -33.32 -20.51 2.55
CA TYR A 368 -32.81 -19.29 3.13
C TYR A 368 -31.45 -18.94 2.52
N PHE A 369 -31.21 -17.65 2.35
CA PHE A 369 -29.94 -17.13 1.87
C PHE A 369 -29.67 -15.76 2.48
N LEU A 370 -28.39 -15.37 2.52
CA LEU A 370 -27.94 -14.13 3.12
C LEU A 370 -27.50 -13.13 2.05
N THR A 371 -28.06 -11.93 2.09
CA THR A 371 -27.70 -10.82 1.20
C THR A 371 -27.09 -9.67 1.99
N ARG A 372 -26.11 -8.96 1.43
CA ARG A 372 -25.62 -7.70 2.02
C ARG A 372 -26.70 -6.62 1.91
N HIS A 373 -26.79 -5.77 2.93
CA HIS A 373 -27.59 -4.55 2.85
C HIS A 373 -26.84 -3.51 1.99
N THR A 374 -26.89 -3.65 0.67
CA THR A 374 -26.30 -2.67 -0.28
C THR A 374 -27.40 -1.90 -0.98
N HIS A 375 -27.20 -0.59 -1.15
CA HIS A 375 -28.27 0.37 -1.43
C HIS A 375 -28.81 0.42 -2.88
N GLU A 376 -28.25 -0.26 -3.89
CA GLU A 376 -28.55 0.16 -5.28
C GLU A 376 -28.88 -0.88 -6.37
N THR A 377 -28.82 -2.20 -6.18
CA THR A 377 -29.35 -3.12 -7.22
C THR A 377 -29.84 -4.44 -6.62
N GLU A 378 -31.13 -4.53 -6.29
CA GLU A 378 -31.75 -5.76 -5.77
C GLU A 378 -31.80 -6.91 -6.78
N GLU A 379 -31.61 -6.66 -8.08
CA GLU A 379 -31.87 -7.67 -9.12
C GLU A 379 -30.74 -8.69 -9.33
N GLN A 380 -29.55 -8.48 -8.78
CA GLN A 380 -28.43 -9.42 -8.89
C GLN A 380 -27.62 -9.56 -7.60
N GLY A 381 -28.30 -9.57 -6.46
CA GLY A 381 -27.66 -9.88 -5.18
C GLY A 381 -27.06 -11.29 -5.24
N TYR A 382 -25.75 -11.40 -5.49
CA TYR A 382 -25.02 -12.65 -5.35
C TYR A 382 -25.20 -13.13 -3.93
N SER A 383 -25.87 -14.26 -3.76
CA SER A 383 -25.98 -14.91 -2.46
C SER A 383 -24.57 -15.21 -1.95
N MET A 384 -24.26 -14.89 -0.69
CA MET A 384 -22.93 -15.16 -0.14
C MET A 384 -22.62 -16.67 -0.05
N PHE A 385 -23.65 -17.51 -0.08
CA PHE A 385 -23.54 -18.98 -0.08
C PHE A 385 -24.82 -19.61 -0.63
N PHE A 386 -24.87 -20.94 -0.73
CA PHE A 386 -26.02 -21.63 -1.32
C PHE A 386 -27.26 -21.54 -0.44
N HIS A 387 -28.40 -21.65 -1.11
CA HIS A 387 -29.72 -21.66 -0.53
C HIS A 387 -29.89 -22.84 0.46
N GLN A 388 -30.03 -22.57 1.75
CA GLN A 388 -30.12 -23.57 2.81
C GLN A 388 -31.60 -23.78 3.23
N PRO A 389 -32.19 -24.96 3.02
CA PRO A 389 -33.58 -25.23 3.43
C PRO A 389 -33.78 -25.36 4.95
N ASP A 390 -32.75 -25.76 5.70
CA ASP A 390 -32.84 -25.95 7.15
C ASP A 390 -32.45 -24.68 7.91
N VAL A 391 -33.35 -24.14 8.74
CA VAL A 391 -33.11 -22.89 9.49
C VAL A 391 -31.92 -23.03 10.44
N PHE A 392 -31.71 -24.20 11.02
CA PHE A 392 -30.65 -24.42 12.00
C PHE A 392 -29.26 -24.44 11.34
N GLU A 393 -29.08 -25.20 10.27
CA GLU A 393 -27.85 -25.20 9.48
C GLU A 393 -27.58 -23.81 8.91
N PHE A 394 -28.62 -23.10 8.47
CA PHE A 394 -28.49 -21.74 7.94
C PHE A 394 -28.00 -20.74 9.01
N ILE A 395 -28.58 -20.78 10.22
CA ILE A 395 -28.12 -19.96 11.36
C ILE A 395 -26.66 -20.28 11.71
N LYS A 396 -26.24 -21.55 11.59
CA LYS A 396 -24.86 -21.94 11.83
C LYS A 396 -23.90 -21.33 10.80
N GLU A 397 -24.26 -21.40 9.52
CA GLU A 397 -23.50 -20.79 8.43
C GLU A 397 -23.36 -19.26 8.64
N ILE A 398 -24.45 -18.62 9.09
CA ILE A 398 -24.43 -17.19 9.44
C ILE A 398 -23.48 -16.92 10.63
N GLU A 399 -23.54 -17.70 11.70
CA GLU A 399 -22.65 -17.54 12.86
C GLU A 399 -21.18 -17.69 12.45
N TYR A 400 -20.87 -18.59 11.52
CA TYR A 400 -19.51 -18.79 10.99
C TYR A 400 -19.03 -17.55 10.23
N ILE A 401 -19.89 -16.97 9.38
CA ILE A 401 -19.59 -15.73 8.68
C ILE A 401 -19.39 -14.59 9.68
N ALA A 402 -20.21 -14.54 10.73
CA ALA A 402 -20.14 -13.50 11.73
C ALA A 402 -18.86 -13.57 12.57
N GLN A 403 -18.48 -14.76 13.01
CA GLN A 403 -17.19 -15.00 13.67
C GLN A 403 -16.02 -14.59 12.77
N TRP A 404 -16.05 -14.97 11.49
CA TRP A 404 -14.99 -14.67 10.54
C TRP A 404 -14.77 -13.16 10.36
N ASN A 405 -15.83 -12.37 10.16
CA ASN A 405 -15.70 -10.92 10.04
C ASN A 405 -15.25 -10.29 11.36
N ALA A 406 -15.80 -10.73 12.50
CA ALA A 406 -15.42 -10.20 13.80
C ALA A 406 -13.92 -10.42 14.08
N VAL A 407 -13.39 -11.61 13.73
CA VAL A 407 -11.96 -11.93 13.88
C VAL A 407 -11.10 -11.11 12.92
N ILE A 408 -11.56 -10.85 11.68
CA ILE A 408 -10.85 -9.94 10.76
C ILE A 408 -10.78 -8.53 11.32
N ASP A 409 -11.82 -8.05 11.98
CA ASP A 409 -11.87 -6.72 12.56
C ASP A 409 -11.11 -6.60 13.88
N LEU A 410 -10.65 -7.73 14.44
CA LEU A 410 -9.86 -7.74 15.66
C LEU A 410 -8.64 -6.83 15.54
N ASP A 411 -8.45 -5.99 16.54
CA ASP A 411 -7.33 -5.05 16.65
C ASP A 411 -7.01 -4.81 18.13
N ASN A 412 -5.79 -4.39 18.42
CA ASN A 412 -5.41 -4.00 19.79
C ASN A 412 -5.75 -2.52 20.01
N PRO A 413 -6.67 -2.18 20.94
CA PRO A 413 -6.98 -0.78 21.25
C PRO A 413 -5.89 -0.09 22.09
N GLN A 414 -4.89 -0.83 22.58
CA GLN A 414 -3.82 -0.34 23.44
C GLN A 414 -2.48 -0.21 22.68
N ASN A 415 -1.38 -0.23 23.45
CA ASN A 415 -0.01 -0.25 22.96
C ASN A 415 0.23 -1.39 21.97
N LYS A 416 0.67 -1.02 20.77
CA LYS A 416 1.06 -1.95 19.71
C LYS A 416 2.57 -2.11 19.71
N ILE A 417 3.05 -3.33 19.47
CA ILE A 417 4.45 -3.58 19.10
C ILE A 417 4.73 -2.81 17.79
N PRO A 418 5.73 -1.90 17.77
CA PRO A 418 6.05 -1.09 16.60
C PRO A 418 6.39 -1.95 15.38
N SER A 419 5.94 -1.55 14.19
CA SER A 419 6.25 -2.28 12.95
C SER A 419 7.73 -2.27 12.58
N ASP A 420 8.50 -1.32 13.13
CA ASP A 420 9.94 -1.21 12.87
C ASP A 420 10.75 -2.25 13.65
N ASP A 421 10.14 -2.91 14.65
CA ASP A 421 10.79 -3.99 15.40
C ASP A 421 10.83 -5.32 14.63
N TYR A 422 10.00 -5.51 13.60
CA TYR A 422 9.89 -6.79 12.88
C TYR A 422 9.69 -6.64 11.37
N GLU A 423 9.82 -7.76 10.66
CA GLU A 423 9.58 -7.90 9.23
C GLU A 423 8.77 -9.16 8.96
N ILE A 424 7.71 -9.05 8.16
CA ILE A 424 6.97 -10.20 7.65
C ILE A 424 7.47 -10.51 6.25
N VAL A 425 8.05 -11.70 6.09
CA VAL A 425 8.53 -12.19 4.81
C VAL A 425 7.53 -13.19 4.25
N PHE A 426 7.00 -12.89 3.08
CA PHE A 426 6.00 -13.70 2.39
C PHE A 426 6.57 -14.19 1.05
N GLU A 427 6.59 -15.49 0.82
CA GLU A 427 7.06 -16.11 -0.42
C GLU A 427 5.88 -16.70 -1.20
N SER A 428 5.54 -16.11 -2.35
CA SER A 428 4.47 -16.58 -3.24
C SER A 428 5.01 -17.58 -4.27
N ILE A 429 4.44 -18.78 -4.30
CA ILE A 429 4.85 -19.90 -5.16
C ILE A 429 3.69 -20.24 -6.12
N GLU A 430 3.88 -19.94 -7.40
CA GLU A 430 2.84 -20.09 -8.43
C GLU A 430 3.31 -21.02 -9.56
N GLY A 431 2.41 -21.85 -10.10
CA GLY A 431 2.67 -22.65 -11.30
C GLY A 431 3.70 -23.77 -11.16
N GLN A 432 4.06 -24.14 -9.92
CA GLN A 432 5.03 -25.19 -9.61
C GLN A 432 4.35 -26.34 -8.88
N GLN A 433 4.56 -27.58 -9.34
CA GLN A 433 4.04 -28.76 -8.66
C GLN A 433 4.86 -29.01 -7.39
N ILE A 434 4.20 -28.97 -6.23
CA ILE A 434 4.84 -29.25 -4.94
C ILE A 434 4.52 -30.68 -4.53
N THR A 435 5.56 -31.45 -4.25
CA THR A 435 5.50 -32.81 -3.71
C THR A 435 6.19 -32.81 -2.34
N LYS A 436 6.03 -33.87 -1.56
CA LYS A 436 6.72 -34.01 -0.26
C LYS A 436 8.25 -33.89 -0.42
N ASP A 437 8.79 -34.37 -1.53
CA ASP A 437 10.24 -34.47 -1.76
C ASP A 437 10.86 -33.15 -2.21
N ASN A 438 10.12 -32.26 -2.89
CA ASN A 438 10.65 -31.00 -3.42
C ASN A 438 10.24 -29.76 -2.61
N THR A 439 9.53 -29.93 -1.49
CA THR A 439 9.02 -28.83 -0.66
C THR A 439 10.07 -27.80 -0.25
N ASN A 440 11.35 -28.16 -0.10
CA ASN A 440 12.43 -27.23 0.26
C ASN A 440 13.19 -26.68 -0.96
N GLU A 441 13.01 -27.27 -2.14
CA GLU A 441 13.71 -26.89 -3.37
C GLU A 441 12.89 -25.87 -4.20
N VAL A 442 11.56 -25.94 -4.07
CA VAL A 442 10.65 -25.00 -4.72
C VAL A 442 10.83 -23.62 -4.12
N SER A 443 10.91 -22.62 -4.99
CA SER A 443 11.10 -21.24 -4.57
C SER A 443 10.12 -20.32 -5.29
N GLY A 444 9.72 -19.27 -4.60
CA GLY A 444 8.76 -18.28 -5.04
C GLY A 444 9.36 -16.89 -5.17
N GLN A 445 8.46 -15.94 -5.38
CA GLN A 445 8.75 -14.51 -5.28
C GLN A 445 8.62 -14.07 -3.83
N ILE A 446 9.65 -13.39 -3.31
CA ILE A 446 9.69 -12.90 -1.93
C ILE A 446 9.13 -11.49 -1.88
N HIS A 447 8.27 -11.23 -0.89
CA HIS A 447 7.69 -9.94 -0.57
C HIS A 447 7.99 -9.62 0.90
N ILE A 448 8.37 -8.37 1.17
CA ILE A 448 8.73 -7.88 2.49
C ILE A 448 7.64 -6.92 2.96
N ASP A 449 7.10 -7.15 4.16
CA ASP A 449 6.01 -6.39 4.78
C ASP A 449 4.86 -6.09 3.79
N PRO A 450 4.32 -7.10 3.08
CA PRO A 450 3.34 -6.87 2.02
C PRO A 450 2.03 -6.31 2.59
N LYS A 451 1.53 -5.22 1.99
CA LYS A 451 0.20 -4.68 2.31
C LYS A 451 -0.95 -5.51 1.75
N ASN A 452 -0.68 -6.24 0.67
CA ASN A 452 -1.57 -7.18 0.01
C ASN A 452 -0.71 -8.14 -0.83
N ILE A 453 -1.26 -9.32 -1.11
CA ILE A 453 -0.65 -10.32 -1.98
C ILE A 453 -1.67 -10.72 -3.04
N GLU A 454 -1.22 -10.87 -4.27
CA GLU A 454 -1.98 -11.50 -5.35
C GLU A 454 -1.32 -12.84 -5.69
N LEU A 455 -2.11 -13.91 -5.62
CA LEU A 455 -1.71 -15.28 -5.94
C LEU A 455 -2.49 -15.77 -7.16
N LYS A 456 -1.80 -16.32 -8.15
CA LYS A 456 -2.40 -16.76 -9.42
C LYS A 456 -2.28 -18.25 -9.61
N TYR A 457 -3.38 -18.87 -10.02
CA TYR A 457 -3.33 -20.15 -10.70
C TYR A 457 -2.49 -20.00 -11.97
N ARG A 458 -1.60 -20.95 -12.20
CA ARG A 458 -0.82 -21.02 -13.43
C ARG A 458 -0.75 -22.45 -13.88
N ASN A 459 -1.14 -22.71 -15.13
CA ASN A 459 -1.22 -24.06 -15.67
C ASN A 459 -2.11 -24.99 -14.84
N GLU A 460 -3.25 -24.47 -14.35
CA GLU A 460 -4.18 -25.22 -13.48
C GLU A 460 -3.58 -25.62 -12.12
N ILE A 461 -2.37 -25.19 -11.81
CA ILE A 461 -1.74 -25.43 -10.50
C ILE A 461 -2.14 -24.31 -9.55
N ALA A 462 -2.74 -24.71 -8.44
CA ALA A 462 -3.12 -23.81 -7.36
C ALA A 462 -1.86 -23.14 -6.75
N PRO A 463 -1.91 -21.83 -6.48
CA PRO A 463 -0.80 -21.15 -5.84
C PRO A 463 -0.64 -21.62 -4.39
N THR A 464 0.57 -21.45 -3.86
CA THR A 464 0.87 -21.70 -2.44
C THR A 464 1.78 -20.60 -1.92
N PHE A 465 1.95 -20.53 -0.61
CA PHE A 465 2.88 -19.58 -0.03
C PHE A 465 3.61 -20.12 1.20
N ARG A 466 4.73 -19.49 1.52
CA ARG A 466 5.38 -19.57 2.83
C ARG A 466 5.36 -18.19 3.47
N CYS A 467 5.22 -18.13 4.78
CA CYS A 467 5.30 -16.88 5.51
C CYS A 467 6.08 -17.11 6.80
N HIS A 468 6.95 -16.18 7.13
CA HIS A 468 7.62 -16.14 8.42
C HIS A 468 7.83 -14.71 8.86
N LEU A 469 8.05 -14.56 10.17
CA LEU A 469 8.36 -13.27 10.79
C LEU A 469 9.81 -13.29 11.30
N GLU A 470 10.52 -12.18 11.08
CA GLU A 470 11.87 -11.93 11.57
C GLU A 470 11.88 -10.65 12.42
N MET A 471 12.70 -10.60 13.48
CA MET A 471 12.90 -9.34 14.21
C MET A 471 13.98 -8.50 13.54
N LYS A 472 13.72 -7.20 13.39
CA LYS A 472 14.73 -6.21 12.97
C LYS A 472 15.63 -5.82 14.14
N ASN A 473 15.08 -5.81 15.37
CA ASN A 473 15.81 -5.51 16.60
C ASN A 473 16.50 -6.77 17.15
N THR A 474 17.82 -6.68 17.38
CA THR A 474 18.66 -7.82 17.83
C THR A 474 18.71 -8.02 19.34
N ASP A 475 18.01 -7.19 20.14
CA ASP A 475 18.00 -7.30 21.60
C ASP A 475 17.59 -8.71 22.04
N SER A 476 18.58 -9.49 22.48
CA SER A 476 18.44 -10.89 22.85
C SER A 476 17.61 -11.09 24.12
N ASN A 477 17.36 -10.04 24.88
CA ASN A 477 16.53 -10.09 26.09
C ASN A 477 15.03 -9.94 25.78
N LYS A 478 14.66 -9.44 24.59
CA LYS A 478 13.26 -9.34 24.19
C LYS A 478 12.77 -10.66 23.61
N GLN A 479 11.62 -11.10 24.10
CA GLN A 479 10.96 -12.32 23.64
C GLN A 479 9.56 -11.96 23.14
N TYR A 480 9.19 -12.52 22.00
CA TYR A 480 7.87 -12.34 21.39
C TYR A 480 7.24 -13.69 21.07
N TYR A 481 5.92 -13.74 21.11
CA TYR A 481 5.11 -14.88 20.73
C TYR A 481 4.40 -14.55 19.43
N VAL A 482 4.57 -15.41 18.43
CA VAL A 482 4.02 -15.21 17.08
C VAL A 482 3.05 -16.32 16.71
N ASN A 483 1.82 -15.92 16.38
CA ASN A 483 0.80 -16.81 15.86
C ASN A 483 0.30 -16.33 14.48
N PHE A 484 -0.05 -17.29 13.63
CA PHE A 484 -0.60 -17.03 12.30
C PHE A 484 -2.02 -17.59 12.24
N LEU A 485 -2.98 -16.72 11.98
CA LEU A 485 -4.38 -17.09 11.78
C LEU A 485 -4.73 -16.91 10.31
N TYR A 486 -5.01 -18.00 9.61
CA TYR A 486 -5.41 -17.97 8.22
C TYR A 486 -6.93 -17.98 8.10
N MET A 487 -7.43 -16.96 7.41
CA MET A 487 -8.84 -16.68 7.20
C MET A 487 -9.16 -16.96 5.73
N SER A 488 -9.75 -18.10 5.44
CA SER A 488 -10.11 -18.46 4.07
C SER A 488 -11.37 -17.71 3.63
N GLY A 489 -11.47 -17.38 2.35
CA GLY A 489 -12.64 -16.78 1.71
C GLY A 489 -13.87 -17.70 1.70
N SER A 490 -13.72 -18.98 2.04
CA SER A 490 -14.85 -19.86 2.38
C SER A 490 -15.18 -19.83 3.88
N TYR A 491 -14.86 -18.73 4.56
CA TYR A 491 -15.12 -18.48 5.98
C TYR A 491 -14.50 -19.49 6.96
N GLY A 492 -13.39 -20.16 6.58
CA GLY A 492 -12.62 -20.99 7.51
C GLY A 492 -11.62 -20.15 8.32
N ILE A 493 -11.34 -20.56 9.56
CA ILE A 493 -10.34 -19.93 10.44
C ILE A 493 -9.42 -21.02 10.98
N GLN A 494 -8.13 -20.96 10.62
CA GLN A 494 -7.14 -21.95 11.02
C GLN A 494 -5.96 -21.30 11.74
N ASN A 495 -5.61 -21.79 12.94
CA ASN A 495 -4.42 -21.35 13.66
C ASN A 495 -3.23 -22.25 13.34
N PHE A 496 -2.19 -21.72 12.72
CA PHE A 496 -1.04 -22.53 12.31
C PHE A 496 -0.02 -22.77 13.43
N ASN A 497 0.01 -21.99 14.51
CA ASN A 497 1.04 -22.12 15.56
C ASN A 497 0.48 -22.53 16.94
N ALA A 498 -0.70 -23.15 16.95
CA ALA A 498 -1.51 -23.46 18.13
C ALA A 498 -0.78 -24.15 19.30
N SER A 499 0.20 -25.02 19.04
CA SER A 499 0.85 -25.80 20.09
C SER A 499 1.99 -25.08 20.80
N ASN A 500 2.68 -24.15 20.13
CA ASN A 500 3.97 -23.61 20.61
C ASN A 500 3.99 -22.07 20.70
N ASN A 501 2.96 -21.37 20.23
CA ASN A 501 2.89 -19.90 20.18
C ASN A 501 4.09 -19.22 19.53
N GLY A 502 4.82 -19.96 18.68
CA GLY A 502 5.95 -19.47 17.88
C GLY A 502 6.86 -18.52 18.64
N LEU A 503 7.49 -18.99 19.72
CA LEU A 503 8.41 -18.15 20.50
C LEU A 503 9.56 -17.68 19.60
N LEU A 504 9.72 -16.37 19.51
CA LEU A 504 10.70 -15.68 18.70
C LEU A 504 11.73 -15.02 19.63
N ARG A 505 12.99 -15.42 19.52
CA ARG A 505 14.11 -14.86 20.28
C ARG A 505 15.15 -14.26 19.34
N SER A 506 15.51 -12.99 19.52
CA SER A 506 16.60 -12.34 18.76
C SER A 506 16.47 -12.55 17.23
N THR A 507 17.53 -13.01 16.56
CA THR A 507 17.62 -13.24 15.10
C THR A 507 16.95 -14.52 14.59
N GLU A 508 16.18 -15.23 15.43
CA GLU A 508 15.41 -16.38 14.99
C GLU A 508 14.31 -15.97 13.99
N LYS A 509 13.77 -16.96 13.27
CA LYS A 509 12.62 -16.78 12.38
C LYS A 509 11.50 -17.66 12.87
N VAL A 510 10.29 -17.12 12.93
CA VAL A 510 9.10 -17.92 13.24
C VAL A 510 8.25 -18.02 11.99
N ALA A 511 8.27 -19.21 11.39
CA ALA A 511 7.47 -19.54 10.23
C ALA A 511 6.06 -20.01 10.61
N VAL A 512 5.16 -19.93 9.65
CA VAL A 512 3.90 -20.66 9.66
C VAL A 512 4.18 -22.16 9.84
N ASN A 513 3.71 -22.78 10.93
CA ASN A 513 4.00 -24.16 11.26
C ASN A 513 2.83 -25.11 10.92
N ILE A 514 2.72 -25.49 9.65
CA ILE A 514 1.81 -26.56 9.23
C ILE A 514 2.60 -27.86 9.05
N SER A 515 1.96 -29.01 9.30
CA SER A 515 2.50 -30.32 8.92
C SER A 515 2.86 -30.35 7.42
N GLY A 516 4.13 -30.10 7.07
CA GLY A 516 4.58 -29.99 5.67
C GLY A 516 5.47 -28.78 5.35
N ASN A 517 6.52 -28.53 6.14
CA ASN A 517 7.56 -27.51 5.90
C ASN A 517 7.04 -26.06 5.76
N GLY A 518 5.90 -25.74 6.40
CA GLY A 518 5.36 -24.37 6.43
C GLY A 518 4.77 -23.85 5.12
N ILE A 519 4.44 -24.75 4.18
CA ILE A 519 3.73 -24.40 2.95
C ILE A 519 2.22 -24.35 3.21
N VAL A 520 1.61 -23.22 2.88
CA VAL A 520 0.17 -23.00 2.94
C VAL A 520 -0.41 -23.14 1.54
N TRP A 521 -1.37 -24.06 1.39
CA TRP A 521 -2.07 -24.27 0.13
C TRP A 521 -3.24 -23.31 0.01
N THR A 522 -3.28 -22.55 -1.08
CA THR A 522 -4.40 -21.65 -1.39
C THR A 522 -5.09 -22.16 -2.64
N PHE A 523 -6.39 -22.47 -2.54
CA PHE A 523 -7.14 -22.96 -3.69
C PHE A 523 -8.59 -22.47 -3.65
N ILE A 524 -9.12 -22.24 -4.84
CA ILE A 524 -10.54 -22.03 -5.09
C ILE A 524 -11.15 -23.41 -5.33
N GLN A 525 -12.18 -23.78 -4.58
CA GLN A 525 -12.83 -25.09 -4.74
C GLN A 525 -13.46 -25.18 -6.14
N ASP A 526 -13.44 -26.37 -6.74
CA ASP A 526 -13.93 -26.60 -8.11
C ASP A 526 -15.37 -26.11 -8.30
N GLU A 527 -16.18 -26.17 -7.25
CA GLU A 527 -17.55 -25.71 -7.28
C GLU A 527 -17.67 -24.18 -7.45
N TYR A 528 -16.77 -23.39 -6.85
CA TYR A 528 -16.70 -21.95 -7.09
C TYR A 528 -16.32 -21.66 -8.54
N ILE A 529 -15.32 -22.38 -9.07
CA ILE A 529 -14.88 -22.26 -10.47
C ILE A 529 -16.02 -22.62 -11.44
N ASN A 530 -16.75 -23.70 -11.16
CA ASN A 530 -17.92 -24.13 -11.94
C ASN A 530 -19.05 -23.09 -11.94
N ASN A 531 -19.12 -22.24 -10.91
CA ASN A 531 -20.05 -21.11 -10.81
C ASN A 531 -19.44 -19.79 -11.32
N LYS A 532 -18.33 -19.86 -12.07
CA LYS A 532 -17.60 -18.70 -12.65
C LYS A 532 -17.02 -17.75 -11.60
N ILE A 533 -16.85 -18.20 -10.36
CA ILE A 533 -16.15 -17.46 -9.32
C ILE A 533 -14.66 -17.76 -9.49
N ASN A 534 -13.99 -16.87 -10.22
CA ASN A 534 -12.57 -17.02 -10.56
C ASN A 534 -11.65 -16.20 -9.65
N GLU A 535 -12.20 -15.64 -8.56
CA GLU A 535 -11.46 -14.82 -7.61
C GLU A 535 -11.97 -15.12 -6.20
N LEU A 536 -11.03 -15.26 -5.26
CA LEU A 536 -11.31 -15.41 -3.83
C LEU A 536 -10.39 -14.49 -3.03
N GLN A 537 -10.91 -13.95 -1.93
CA GLN A 537 -10.15 -13.10 -1.01
C GLN A 537 -9.98 -13.83 0.32
N ASP A 538 -8.74 -14.16 0.63
CA ASP A 538 -8.30 -14.72 1.90
C ASP A 538 -7.56 -13.65 2.71
N PHE A 539 -7.28 -13.93 3.99
CA PHE A 539 -6.44 -13.10 4.84
C PHE A 539 -5.49 -13.95 5.67
N LEU A 540 -4.29 -13.44 5.89
CA LEU A 540 -3.37 -13.92 6.91
C LEU A 540 -3.26 -12.86 8.01
N LEU A 541 -3.66 -13.21 9.23
CA LEU A 541 -3.48 -12.38 10.42
C LEU A 541 -2.24 -12.86 11.17
N VAL A 542 -1.25 -11.98 11.31
CA VAL A 542 0.00 -12.25 12.03
C VAL A 542 -0.07 -11.57 13.39
N PHE A 543 -0.26 -12.35 14.44
CA PHE A 543 -0.30 -11.89 15.83
C PHE A 543 1.10 -11.93 16.42
N ILE A 544 1.50 -10.83 17.05
CA ILE A 544 2.79 -10.66 17.72
C ILE A 544 2.47 -10.16 19.12
N SER A 545 2.99 -10.81 20.15
CA SER A 545 2.66 -10.48 21.55
C SER A 545 3.87 -10.64 22.45
N LYS A 546 3.95 -9.85 23.54
CA LYS A 546 4.96 -10.04 24.60
C LYS A 546 4.66 -11.22 25.53
N GLU A 547 3.42 -11.69 25.54
CA GLU A 547 2.95 -12.85 26.30
C GLU A 547 2.35 -13.93 25.38
N PRO A 548 2.30 -15.21 25.80
CA PRO A 548 1.64 -16.26 25.05
C PRO A 548 0.17 -15.90 24.75
N ILE A 549 -0.26 -16.05 23.50
CA ILE A 549 -1.63 -15.80 23.05
C ILE A 549 -2.29 -17.10 22.59
N THR A 550 -3.49 -17.40 23.08
CA THR A 550 -4.23 -18.63 22.69
C THR A 550 -5.34 -18.27 21.71
N LEU A 551 -5.17 -18.60 20.43
CA LEU A 551 -6.15 -18.29 19.38
C LEU A 551 -7.08 -19.47 19.04
N ASN A 552 -6.89 -20.66 19.64
CA ASN A 552 -7.69 -21.86 19.36
C ASN A 552 -9.21 -21.65 19.53
N PRO A 553 -9.71 -20.85 20.49
CA PRO A 553 -11.14 -20.56 20.58
C PRO A 553 -11.74 -19.87 19.35
N LEU A 554 -10.90 -19.28 18.48
CA LEU A 554 -11.31 -18.63 17.24
C LEU A 554 -11.31 -19.58 16.03
N GLU A 555 -10.76 -20.80 16.16
CA GLU A 555 -10.71 -21.76 15.07
C GLU A 555 -12.12 -22.14 14.61
N GLN A 556 -12.25 -22.34 13.30
CA GLN A 556 -13.51 -22.59 12.64
C GLN A 556 -13.28 -23.39 11.36
N GLU A 557 -14.09 -24.43 11.17
CA GLU A 557 -14.07 -25.20 9.92
C GLU A 557 -14.51 -24.35 8.72
N TYR A 558 -13.98 -24.68 7.54
CA TYR A 558 -14.37 -24.08 6.27
C TYR A 558 -15.86 -24.35 5.98
N LEU A 559 -16.59 -23.34 5.51
CA LEU A 559 -17.90 -23.56 4.92
C LEU A 559 -17.73 -24.32 3.60
N LYS A 560 -18.28 -25.53 3.55
CA LYS A 560 -18.23 -26.39 2.36
C LYS A 560 -19.26 -25.94 1.35
N PHE A 561 -18.88 -25.98 0.08
CA PHE A 561 -19.84 -25.83 -1.02
C PHE A 561 -20.76 -27.06 -1.07
N ARG A 562 -22.02 -26.91 -0.64
CA ARG A 562 -22.99 -28.03 -0.60
C ARG A 562 -23.76 -28.13 -1.92
N THR A 563 -23.58 -29.22 -2.65
CA THR A 563 -24.34 -29.51 -3.88
C THR A 563 -25.58 -30.38 -3.65
N GLU A 564 -25.66 -31.20 -2.60
CA GLU A 564 -26.90 -31.84 -2.12
C GLU A 564 -26.70 -32.57 -0.76
N THR A 565 -27.82 -32.87 -0.09
CA THR A 565 -28.00 -33.41 1.27
C THR A 565 -26.89 -34.35 1.78
N SER A 566 -25.88 -33.79 2.44
CA SER A 566 -24.87 -34.58 3.16
C SER A 566 -24.45 -33.90 4.47
N ARG A 567 -24.48 -34.72 5.53
CA ARG A 567 -24.08 -34.55 6.95
C ARG A 567 -24.17 -33.13 7.53
N SER A 568 -25.04 -32.99 8.55
CA SER A 568 -25.17 -31.81 9.41
C SER A 568 -23.81 -31.31 9.86
N LEU A 569 -23.60 -30.00 9.80
CA LEU A 569 -22.42 -29.40 10.41
C LEU A 569 -22.52 -29.67 11.92
N SER A 570 -21.68 -30.53 12.51
CA SER A 570 -21.73 -30.79 13.95
C SER A 570 -21.46 -29.49 14.70
N PHE A 571 -22.43 -28.97 15.45
CA PHE A 571 -22.06 -28.31 16.70
C PHE A 571 -21.56 -29.44 17.58
N ASP A 572 -20.38 -29.99 17.30
CA ASP A 572 -19.68 -30.76 18.33
C ASP A 572 -19.71 -29.83 19.52
N GLU A 573 -20.32 -30.30 20.62
CA GLU A 573 -20.53 -29.52 21.85
C GLU A 573 -19.22 -28.77 22.08
N ARG A 574 -19.16 -27.47 21.73
CA ARG A 574 -17.92 -26.69 21.77
C ARG A 574 -17.38 -26.91 23.17
N THR A 575 -16.36 -27.74 23.28
CA THR A 575 -15.98 -28.48 24.48
C THR A 575 -15.84 -27.47 25.60
N SER A 576 -16.84 -27.41 26.49
CA SER A 576 -16.89 -26.50 27.65
C SER A 576 -16.17 -25.16 27.43
N LYS A 577 -16.63 -24.36 26.46
CA LYS A 577 -16.49 -22.89 26.33
C LYS A 577 -15.31 -22.28 27.10
N GLN A 578 -14.10 -22.47 26.60
CA GLN A 578 -12.96 -21.67 27.08
C GLN A 578 -13.25 -20.20 26.78
N THR A 579 -13.18 -19.36 27.82
CA THR A 579 -13.21 -17.91 27.64
C THR A 579 -12.00 -17.49 26.82
N PHE A 580 -12.25 -16.84 25.69
CA PHE A 580 -11.20 -16.23 24.88
C PHE A 580 -10.75 -14.94 25.58
N SER A 581 -9.47 -14.88 25.89
CA SER A 581 -8.82 -13.70 26.44
C SER A 581 -7.56 -13.41 25.66
N LEU A 582 -7.39 -12.14 25.30
CA LEU A 582 -6.17 -11.64 24.72
C LEU A 582 -5.14 -11.36 25.82
N PRO A 583 -3.84 -11.33 25.47
CA PRO A 583 -2.78 -10.92 26.37
C PRO A 583 -3.08 -9.55 26.99
N ARG A 584 -2.64 -9.34 28.23
CA ARG A 584 -2.80 -8.05 28.92
C ARG A 584 -1.71 -7.05 28.54
N THR A 585 -0.64 -7.54 27.93
CA THR A 585 0.52 -6.79 27.49
C THR A 585 0.40 -6.35 26.03
N ASP A 586 1.37 -5.58 25.56
CA ASP A 586 1.42 -5.09 24.18
C ASP A 586 1.41 -6.25 23.17
N TRP A 587 0.43 -6.22 22.27
CA TRP A 587 0.35 -7.11 21.12
C TRP A 587 -0.07 -6.33 19.87
N THR A 588 0.25 -6.87 18.71
CA THR A 588 -0.13 -6.30 17.42
C THR A 588 -0.65 -7.41 16.53
N VAL A 589 -1.63 -7.10 15.69
CA VAL A 589 -2.04 -7.95 14.57
C VAL A 589 -1.76 -7.24 13.25
N LYS A 590 -1.08 -7.91 12.33
CA LYS A 590 -0.92 -7.46 10.94
C LYS A 590 -1.83 -8.27 10.04
N LYS A 591 -2.66 -7.55 9.26
CA LYS A 591 -3.62 -8.15 8.33
C LYS A 591 -3.04 -8.09 6.93
N ILE A 592 -2.87 -9.25 6.30
CA ILE A 592 -2.37 -9.37 4.92
C ILE A 592 -3.49 -9.96 4.07
N PRO A 593 -4.20 -9.13 3.28
CA PRO A 593 -5.16 -9.62 2.29
C PRO A 593 -4.43 -10.41 1.20
N ILE A 594 -4.92 -11.62 0.91
CA ILE A 594 -4.42 -12.53 -0.11
C ILE A 594 -5.52 -12.74 -1.16
N ARG A 595 -5.34 -12.15 -2.34
CA ARG A 595 -6.25 -12.28 -3.47
C ARG A 595 -5.83 -13.46 -4.34
N ILE A 596 -6.68 -14.47 -4.48
CA ILE A 596 -6.41 -15.68 -5.27
C ILE A 596 -7.17 -15.56 -6.59
N LEU A 597 -6.47 -15.67 -7.71
CA LEU A 597 -7.03 -15.56 -9.06
C LEU A 597 -6.93 -16.88 -9.80
N TYR A 598 -8.08 -17.43 -10.19
CA TYR A 598 -8.17 -18.56 -11.09
C TYR A 598 -8.04 -18.11 -12.55
N ASP A 599 -6.90 -18.42 -13.15
CA ASP A 599 -6.70 -18.28 -14.59
C ASP A 599 -6.89 -19.63 -15.28
N HIS A 600 -8.02 -19.80 -15.96
CA HIS A 600 -8.34 -21.01 -16.74
C HIS A 600 -7.50 -21.14 -18.01
N ARG A 601 -6.73 -20.10 -18.37
CA ARG A 601 -5.90 -20.13 -19.57
C ARG A 601 -4.75 -21.12 -19.38
N THR A 602 -4.58 -21.98 -20.37
CA THR A 602 -3.38 -22.78 -20.52
C THR A 602 -2.16 -21.86 -20.75
N PHE A 603 -0.95 -22.35 -20.47
CA PHE A 603 0.29 -21.61 -20.78
C PHE A 603 0.30 -20.99 -22.19
N LYS A 604 -0.20 -21.75 -23.17
CA LYS A 604 -0.25 -21.34 -24.57
C LYS A 604 -1.18 -20.15 -24.76
N GLU A 605 -2.37 -20.18 -24.15
CA GLU A 605 -3.34 -19.09 -24.20
C GLU A 605 -2.85 -17.86 -23.45
N THR A 606 -2.21 -18.04 -22.28
CA THR A 606 -1.57 -16.95 -21.56
C THR A 606 -0.52 -16.25 -22.44
N VAL A 607 0.39 -17.00 -23.06
CA VAL A 607 1.41 -16.46 -23.98
C VAL A 607 0.78 -15.71 -25.15
N LEU A 608 -0.24 -16.28 -25.80
CA LEU A 608 -0.92 -15.63 -26.92
C LEU A 608 -1.63 -14.34 -26.51
N GLN A 609 -2.26 -14.33 -25.33
CA GLN A 609 -2.91 -13.15 -24.79
C GLN A 609 -1.87 -12.07 -24.42
N THR A 610 -0.75 -12.45 -23.78
CA THR A 610 0.35 -11.51 -23.50
C THR A 610 0.91 -10.90 -24.79
N ILE A 611 1.08 -11.70 -25.86
CA ILE A 611 1.47 -11.18 -27.18
C ILE A 611 0.44 -10.15 -27.67
N LYS A 612 -0.86 -10.45 -27.59
CA LYS A 612 -1.91 -9.55 -28.04
C LYS A 612 -1.95 -8.23 -27.26
N ASP A 613 -1.69 -8.27 -25.95
CA ASP A 613 -1.78 -7.11 -25.06
C ASP A 613 -0.56 -6.18 -25.14
N ARG A 614 0.57 -6.65 -25.70
CA ARG A 614 1.81 -5.88 -25.82
C ARG A 614 1.88 -5.11 -27.14
N THR A 615 1.96 -3.79 -27.05
CA THR A 615 2.15 -2.88 -28.19
C THR A 615 3.48 -3.13 -28.90
N ILE A 616 3.44 -3.16 -30.24
CA ILE A 616 4.64 -3.21 -31.08
C ILE A 616 5.27 -1.81 -31.12
N LEU A 617 6.50 -1.67 -30.62
CA LEU A 617 7.22 -0.38 -30.59
C LEU A 617 8.16 -0.18 -31.78
N VAL A 618 8.66 -1.27 -32.37
CA VAL A 618 9.54 -1.27 -33.53
C VAL A 618 8.90 -2.15 -34.61
N PRO A 619 8.26 -1.57 -35.64
CA PRO A 619 7.52 -2.35 -36.65
C PRO A 619 8.34 -3.42 -37.37
N ASN A 620 9.64 -3.17 -37.56
CA ASN A 620 10.53 -4.04 -38.33
C ASN A 620 11.23 -5.08 -37.45
N ASP A 621 11.09 -4.98 -36.14
CA ASP A 621 11.56 -5.96 -35.18
C ASP A 621 10.51 -6.09 -34.08
N LEU A 622 9.53 -6.97 -34.31
CA LEU A 622 8.34 -7.10 -33.47
C LEU A 622 8.63 -7.44 -32.01
N GLN A 623 9.86 -7.85 -31.68
CA GLN A 623 10.25 -8.17 -30.31
C GLN A 623 11.03 -7.03 -29.64
N LYS A 624 11.59 -6.10 -30.41
CA LYS A 624 12.46 -5.04 -29.89
C LYS A 624 11.68 -4.05 -29.02
N LYS A 625 12.15 -3.91 -27.78
CA LYS A 625 11.59 -3.10 -26.69
C LYS A 625 10.19 -3.51 -26.25
N ARG A 626 9.69 -4.69 -26.66
CA ARG A 626 8.33 -5.13 -26.38
C ARG A 626 8.21 -5.87 -25.05
N TRP A 627 9.31 -6.42 -24.52
CA TRP A 627 9.33 -7.37 -23.40
C TRP A 627 10.24 -6.91 -22.25
N GLY A 628 10.38 -5.59 -22.11
CA GLY A 628 11.20 -4.96 -21.08
C GLY A 628 12.66 -4.70 -21.48
N GLY A 629 13.11 -5.16 -22.65
CA GLY A 629 14.43 -4.83 -23.19
C GLY A 629 15.62 -5.37 -22.38
N GLN A 630 15.40 -6.39 -21.53
CA GLN A 630 16.44 -6.95 -20.68
C GLN A 630 16.54 -8.47 -20.87
N PRO A 631 17.75 -9.03 -21.10
CA PRO A 631 17.92 -10.46 -21.26
C PRO A 631 17.88 -11.21 -19.94
N MET A 632 17.90 -10.48 -18.81
CA MET A 632 17.84 -11.04 -17.47
C MET A 632 16.71 -10.40 -16.66
N ASN A 633 15.84 -11.22 -16.08
CA ASN A 633 14.72 -10.78 -15.25
C ASN A 633 14.38 -11.87 -14.22
N LYS A 634 14.10 -11.48 -12.98
CA LYS A 634 13.81 -12.39 -11.85
C LYS A 634 14.78 -13.59 -11.72
N GLY A 635 16.06 -13.37 -12.01
CA GLY A 635 17.10 -14.40 -11.96
C GLY A 635 17.15 -15.35 -13.17
N PHE A 636 16.20 -15.28 -14.09
CA PHE A 636 16.29 -15.94 -15.39
C PHE A 636 17.14 -15.13 -16.37
N ILE A 637 17.86 -15.83 -17.25
CA ILE A 637 18.68 -15.26 -18.32
C ILE A 637 18.33 -15.93 -19.65
N LEU A 638 18.07 -15.11 -20.67
CA LEU A 638 18.01 -15.49 -22.07
C LEU A 638 19.37 -15.17 -22.70
N SER A 639 20.02 -16.18 -23.27
CA SER A 639 21.37 -16.09 -23.83
C SER A 639 21.40 -16.70 -25.22
N ALA A 640 22.38 -16.29 -26.04
CA ALA A 640 22.60 -16.84 -27.38
C ALA A 640 24.05 -17.27 -27.56
N GLU A 641 24.27 -18.36 -28.28
CA GLU A 641 25.55 -18.78 -28.83
C GLU A 641 25.42 -18.83 -30.36
N VAL A 642 26.35 -18.21 -31.08
CA VAL A 642 26.31 -18.10 -32.54
C VAL A 642 27.53 -18.77 -33.17
N LYS A 643 27.30 -19.74 -34.06
CA LYS A 643 28.33 -20.46 -34.79
C LYS A 643 28.14 -20.32 -36.29
N GLU A 644 29.21 -20.06 -37.03
CA GLU A 644 29.18 -20.03 -38.49
C GLU A 644 29.00 -21.47 -39.04
N LYS A 645 28.03 -21.68 -39.95
CA LYS A 645 27.88 -22.97 -40.62
C LYS A 645 28.87 -23.06 -41.77
N THR A 646 29.92 -23.88 -41.57
CA THR A 646 31.10 -24.03 -42.44
C THR A 646 30.80 -24.44 -43.89
N LEU A 647 29.58 -24.90 -44.20
CA LEU A 647 29.16 -25.39 -45.53
C LEU A 647 28.12 -24.49 -46.21
N SER A 648 27.80 -23.32 -45.66
CA SER A 648 26.82 -22.43 -46.29
C SER A 648 27.50 -21.45 -47.24
N LEU A 649 27.12 -21.48 -48.53
CA LEU A 649 27.49 -20.46 -49.53
C LEU A 649 26.88 -19.08 -49.23
N ILE A 650 26.02 -18.97 -48.20
CA ILE A 650 25.10 -17.84 -47.98
C ILE A 650 25.31 -17.19 -46.61
N GLY A 651 26.43 -17.45 -45.91
CA GLY A 651 26.71 -16.84 -44.61
C GLY A 651 25.64 -17.12 -43.56
N LEU A 652 25.21 -18.38 -43.44
CA LEU A 652 24.26 -18.81 -42.43
C LEU A 652 24.95 -19.11 -41.11
N TYR A 653 24.30 -18.69 -40.03
CA TYR A 653 24.72 -18.89 -38.66
C TYR A 653 23.74 -19.81 -37.95
N GLU A 654 24.29 -20.73 -37.17
CA GLU A 654 23.56 -21.49 -36.18
C GLU A 654 23.49 -20.68 -34.89
N VAL A 655 22.27 -20.32 -34.48
CA VAL A 655 22.01 -19.54 -33.28
C VAL A 655 21.34 -20.46 -32.27
N THR A 656 22.01 -20.74 -31.16
CA THR A 656 21.46 -21.52 -30.04
C THR A 656 21.01 -20.57 -28.95
N LEU A 657 19.69 -20.42 -28.81
CA LEU A 657 19.07 -19.64 -27.74
C LEU A 657 18.88 -20.54 -26.51
N ARG A 658 19.20 -20.01 -25.33
CA ARG A 658 19.12 -20.73 -24.07
C ARG A 658 18.52 -19.85 -22.98
N VAL A 659 17.47 -20.36 -22.35
CA VAL A 659 16.91 -19.82 -21.10
C VAL A 659 17.36 -20.68 -19.93
N ALA A 660 17.89 -20.04 -18.90
CA ALA A 660 18.31 -20.69 -17.65
C ALA A 660 18.08 -19.75 -16.47
N HIS A 661 18.13 -20.26 -15.24
CA HIS A 661 18.15 -19.42 -14.04
C HIS A 661 19.59 -19.35 -13.49
N THR A 662 20.00 -18.20 -12.97
CA THR A 662 21.38 -17.95 -12.52
C THR A 662 21.78 -18.72 -11.26
N THR A 663 20.86 -18.83 -10.30
CA THR A 663 21.12 -19.47 -8.99
C THR A 663 20.28 -20.71 -8.70
N LYS A 664 19.13 -20.90 -9.35
CA LYS A 664 18.15 -21.95 -9.01
C LYS A 664 18.11 -23.03 -10.10
N LYS A 665 17.92 -24.28 -9.68
CA LYS A 665 17.60 -25.37 -10.60
C LYS A 665 16.10 -25.30 -10.92
N ILE A 666 15.78 -25.08 -12.19
CA ILE A 666 14.39 -25.06 -12.65
C ILE A 666 13.88 -26.50 -12.76
N PRO A 667 12.68 -26.82 -12.25
CA PRO A 667 12.10 -28.15 -12.38
C PRO A 667 12.03 -28.56 -13.85
N ASP A 668 12.35 -29.82 -14.13
CA ASP A 668 12.13 -30.39 -15.45
C ASP A 668 10.64 -30.26 -15.83
N ASP A 669 10.35 -30.19 -17.13
CA ASP A 669 9.02 -29.96 -17.70
C ASP A 669 8.39 -28.59 -17.47
N SER A 670 9.03 -27.69 -16.71
CA SER A 670 8.65 -26.27 -16.67
C SER A 670 8.60 -25.70 -18.10
N ARG A 671 7.67 -24.79 -18.39
CA ARG A 671 7.41 -24.33 -19.77
C ARG A 671 8.01 -22.95 -20.04
N VAL A 672 8.45 -22.73 -21.28
CA VAL A 672 8.84 -21.41 -21.80
C VAL A 672 8.41 -21.28 -23.26
N ALA A 673 7.98 -20.10 -23.66
CA ALA A 673 7.75 -19.76 -25.05
C ALA A 673 8.87 -18.83 -25.53
N ILE A 674 9.56 -19.20 -26.61
CA ILE A 674 10.55 -18.37 -27.29
C ILE A 674 9.86 -17.69 -28.48
N LEU A 675 9.92 -16.37 -28.50
CA LEU A 675 9.41 -15.52 -29.57
C LEU A 675 10.60 -15.08 -30.42
N LEU A 676 10.66 -15.56 -31.64
CA LEU A 676 11.66 -15.21 -32.63
C LEU A 676 11.16 -14.04 -33.48
N HIS A 677 12.05 -13.53 -34.32
CA HIS A 677 11.71 -12.58 -35.36
C HIS A 677 10.62 -13.14 -36.31
N ASN A 678 9.81 -12.27 -36.93
CA ASN A 678 8.74 -12.69 -37.83
C ASN A 678 9.24 -13.27 -39.17
N SER A 679 10.54 -13.15 -39.46
CA SER A 679 11.19 -13.78 -40.63
C SER A 679 11.33 -15.30 -40.50
N PHE A 680 11.13 -15.86 -39.29
CA PHE A 680 11.10 -17.30 -39.07
C PHE A 680 9.68 -17.85 -39.31
N ASN A 681 9.56 -18.95 -40.08
CA ASN A 681 8.28 -19.62 -40.33
C ASN A 681 7.57 -20.09 -39.04
N ASP A 682 8.36 -20.42 -38.02
CA ASP A 682 7.89 -20.83 -36.69
C ASP A 682 8.44 -19.86 -35.66
N SER A 683 7.86 -18.66 -35.63
CA SER A 683 8.30 -17.54 -34.80
C SER A 683 7.90 -17.65 -33.33
N LEU A 684 7.08 -18.63 -32.95
CA LEU A 684 6.65 -18.87 -31.58
C LEU A 684 6.84 -20.34 -31.20
N ARG A 685 7.86 -20.62 -30.38
CA ARG A 685 8.25 -21.98 -30.03
C ARG A 685 8.02 -22.26 -28.55
N TYR A 686 7.28 -23.31 -28.25
CA TYR A 686 7.07 -23.77 -26.87
C TYR A 686 8.10 -24.84 -26.52
N LEU A 687 8.90 -24.58 -25.48
CA LEU A 687 9.94 -25.48 -24.99
C LEU A 687 9.64 -25.90 -23.55
N ARG A 688 10.36 -26.93 -23.13
CA ARG A 688 10.39 -27.40 -21.74
C ARG A 688 11.80 -27.30 -21.19
N PHE A 689 11.90 -26.99 -19.90
CA PHE A 689 13.16 -27.10 -19.19
C PHE A 689 13.56 -28.56 -19.02
N LYS A 690 14.84 -28.83 -19.25
CA LYS A 690 15.51 -30.09 -18.98
C LYS A 690 16.88 -29.79 -18.40
N ASP A 691 17.22 -30.39 -17.27
CA ASP A 691 18.47 -30.13 -16.55
C ASP A 691 18.64 -28.63 -16.22
N GLY A 692 17.53 -27.98 -15.85
CA GLY A 692 17.48 -26.55 -15.50
C GLY A 692 17.62 -25.57 -16.66
N LYS A 693 17.56 -26.04 -17.92
CA LYS A 693 17.72 -25.18 -19.11
C LYS A 693 16.66 -25.49 -20.18
N ALA A 694 16.23 -24.47 -20.91
CA ALA A 694 15.44 -24.64 -22.12
C ALA A 694 16.23 -24.08 -23.31
N THR A 695 16.45 -24.90 -24.33
CA THR A 695 17.34 -24.58 -25.45
C THR A 695 16.64 -24.77 -26.79
N VAL A 696 16.83 -23.85 -27.72
CA VAL A 696 16.38 -23.98 -29.10
C VAL A 696 17.45 -23.49 -30.06
N THR A 697 17.68 -24.26 -31.12
CA THR A 697 18.61 -23.88 -32.19
C THR A 697 17.82 -23.45 -33.41
N VAL A 698 18.22 -22.30 -33.98
CA VAL A 698 17.67 -21.74 -35.21
C VAL A 698 18.81 -21.43 -36.19
N THR A 699 18.49 -21.25 -37.46
CA THR A 699 19.45 -20.78 -38.46
C THR A 699 19.06 -19.39 -38.89
N ALA A 700 19.98 -18.43 -38.81
CA ALA A 700 19.77 -17.03 -39.15
C ALA A 700 20.91 -16.54 -40.05
N TYR A 701 20.65 -15.51 -40.83
CA TYR A 701 21.67 -14.88 -41.69
C TYR A 701 22.28 -13.65 -41.03
N GLU A 702 21.54 -12.98 -40.14
CA GLU A 702 21.98 -11.83 -39.35
C GLU A 702 21.40 -11.86 -37.92
N ASP A 703 21.76 -10.89 -37.09
CA ASP A 703 21.22 -10.67 -35.76
C ASP A 703 19.75 -10.26 -35.78
N PHE A 704 19.06 -10.51 -34.67
CA PHE A 704 17.64 -10.21 -34.51
C PHE A 704 17.32 -10.08 -33.02
N THR A 705 16.19 -9.45 -32.68
CA THR A 705 15.69 -9.50 -31.30
C THR A 705 14.81 -10.73 -31.10
N THR A 706 15.01 -11.40 -29.96
CA THR A 706 14.17 -12.51 -29.51
C THR A 706 13.67 -12.25 -28.09
N ALA A 707 12.56 -12.86 -27.72
CA ALA A 707 12.03 -12.81 -26.37
C ALA A 707 11.71 -14.19 -25.83
N ALA A 708 11.55 -14.28 -24.51
CA ALA A 708 11.06 -15.46 -23.83
C ALA A 708 9.98 -15.09 -22.81
N ILE A 709 8.91 -15.87 -22.78
CA ILE A 709 7.87 -15.79 -21.75
C ILE A 709 7.87 -17.12 -20.99
N LEU A 710 8.06 -17.07 -19.68
CA LEU A 710 8.19 -18.26 -18.83
C LEU A 710 6.86 -18.63 -18.16
N TYR A 711 6.78 -19.85 -17.63
CA TYR A 711 5.60 -20.39 -16.93
C TYR A 711 5.13 -19.55 -15.74
N ASP A 712 6.02 -18.77 -15.11
CA ASP A 712 5.74 -17.84 -14.02
C ASP A 712 5.41 -16.41 -14.49
N GLY A 713 5.27 -16.22 -15.81
CA GLY A 713 5.01 -14.93 -16.44
C GLY A 713 6.23 -14.01 -16.52
N THR A 714 7.43 -14.48 -16.19
CA THR A 714 8.66 -13.72 -16.42
C THR A 714 8.85 -13.50 -17.93
N GLU A 715 9.09 -12.25 -18.31
CA GLU A 715 9.38 -11.83 -19.68
C GLU A 715 10.87 -11.46 -19.78
N LEU A 716 11.51 -11.92 -20.85
CA LEU A 716 12.92 -11.65 -21.19
C LEU A 716 13.02 -11.18 -22.63
N GLU A 717 13.97 -10.29 -22.91
CA GLU A 717 14.26 -9.78 -24.26
C GLU A 717 15.77 -9.82 -24.52
N LEU A 718 16.20 -10.39 -25.63
CA LEU A 718 17.60 -10.42 -26.04
C LEU A 718 17.74 -9.87 -27.44
N ASP A 719 18.37 -8.71 -27.55
CA ASP A 719 18.81 -8.15 -28.82
C ASP A 719 20.21 -8.71 -29.14
N LEU A 720 20.29 -9.59 -30.15
CA LEU A 720 21.55 -10.23 -30.51
C LEU A 720 22.58 -9.23 -31.05
N SER A 721 22.15 -8.05 -31.50
CA SER A 721 23.05 -6.99 -31.96
C SER A 721 23.88 -6.36 -30.83
N GLU A 722 23.43 -6.54 -29.59
CA GLU A 722 24.06 -5.98 -28.40
C GLU A 722 25.06 -6.96 -27.73
N ILE A 723 25.09 -8.22 -28.16
CA ILE A 723 25.99 -9.24 -27.60
C ILE A 723 27.39 -9.04 -28.19
N PRO A 724 28.42 -8.70 -27.41
CA PRO A 724 29.77 -8.53 -27.95
C PRO A 724 30.41 -9.87 -28.30
N GLY A 725 31.27 -9.86 -29.33
CA GLY A 725 32.11 -11.02 -29.68
C GLY A 725 31.44 -12.09 -30.54
N LEU A 726 30.22 -11.84 -31.03
CA LEU A 726 29.62 -12.69 -32.07
C LEU A 726 30.39 -12.52 -33.40
N PRO A 727 30.28 -13.47 -34.35
CA PRO A 727 30.93 -13.35 -35.65
C PRO A 727 30.62 -12.01 -36.31
N ARG A 728 31.63 -11.25 -36.73
CA ARG A 728 31.45 -9.88 -37.23
C ARG A 728 30.43 -9.76 -38.38
N LYS A 729 30.35 -10.80 -39.22
CA LYS A 729 29.44 -10.90 -40.36
C LYS A 729 28.00 -11.26 -39.97
N PHE A 730 27.74 -11.62 -38.71
CA PHE A 730 26.42 -11.91 -38.19
C PHE A 730 25.65 -10.65 -37.81
N TYR A 731 26.32 -9.57 -37.39
CA TYR A 731 25.62 -8.33 -37.08
C TYR A 731 24.99 -7.72 -38.34
N ALA A 732 23.72 -7.31 -38.26
CA ALA A 732 23.08 -6.55 -39.33
C ALA A 732 23.92 -5.32 -39.63
N TYR A 733 24.16 -5.07 -40.92
CA TYR A 733 25.07 -4.03 -41.32
C TYR A 733 24.54 -2.64 -40.95
N GLN A 734 25.20 -1.97 -40.00
CA GLN A 734 24.98 -0.55 -39.75
C GLN A 734 25.90 0.27 -40.67
N PRO A 735 25.36 0.99 -41.66
CA PRO A 735 26.19 1.80 -42.53
C PRO A 735 26.77 3.00 -41.77
N THR A 736 27.87 3.53 -42.29
CA THR A 736 28.53 4.69 -41.71
C THR A 736 27.62 5.92 -41.78
N ASN A 737 27.74 6.81 -40.79
CA ASN A 737 26.97 8.06 -40.78
C ASN A 737 27.18 8.92 -42.05
N PRO A 738 28.41 9.04 -42.61
CA PRO A 738 28.61 9.68 -43.90
C PRO A 738 27.79 9.05 -45.03
N PHE A 739 27.77 7.71 -45.13
CA PHE A 739 27.00 7.02 -46.16
C PHE A 739 25.49 7.20 -45.99
N LYS A 740 24.96 7.06 -44.75
CA LYS A 740 23.55 7.36 -44.44
C LYS A 740 23.15 8.77 -44.88
N ARG A 741 23.98 9.78 -44.59
CA ARG A 741 23.73 11.18 -44.98
C ARG A 741 23.72 11.37 -46.50
N THR A 742 24.65 10.74 -47.21
CA THR A 742 24.71 10.78 -48.67
C THR A 742 23.46 10.17 -49.29
N VAL A 743 23.05 8.99 -48.84
CA VAL A 743 21.85 8.31 -49.33
C VAL A 743 20.59 9.14 -49.05
N LYS A 744 20.45 9.69 -47.84
CA LYS A 744 19.34 10.58 -47.50
C LYS A 744 19.26 11.81 -48.40
N LYS A 745 20.40 12.42 -48.73
CA LYS A 745 20.46 13.57 -49.66
C LYS A 745 20.05 13.17 -51.08
N LEU A 746 20.45 11.98 -51.55
CA LEU A 746 20.05 11.47 -52.87
C LEU A 746 18.56 11.17 -52.96
N LEU A 747 17.96 10.70 -51.86
CA LEU A 747 16.51 10.46 -51.77
C LEU A 747 15.67 11.74 -51.87
N GLN A 748 16.25 12.91 -51.61
CA GLN A 748 15.61 14.23 -51.78
C GLN A 748 15.73 14.79 -53.21
N GLY A 749 16.35 14.05 -54.14
CA GLY A 749 16.45 14.45 -55.54
C GLY A 749 15.09 14.52 -56.26
N GLU A 750 15.10 15.12 -57.45
CA GLU A 750 13.91 15.28 -58.30
C GLU A 750 13.22 13.94 -58.61
N ILE A 751 11.90 13.88 -58.43
CA ILE A 751 11.06 12.74 -58.78
C ILE A 751 10.52 12.97 -60.20
N ARG A 752 10.96 12.14 -61.16
CA ARG A 752 10.53 12.22 -62.57
C ARG A 752 9.21 11.49 -62.84
N PHE A 753 8.97 10.41 -62.11
CA PHE A 753 7.79 9.55 -62.27
C PHE A 753 7.07 9.45 -60.91
N PRO A 754 5.98 10.20 -60.71
CA PRO A 754 5.25 10.22 -59.43
C PRO A 754 4.72 8.84 -59.00
N ASP A 755 4.39 7.97 -59.97
CA ASP A 755 3.82 6.65 -59.70
C ASP A 755 4.88 5.55 -59.46
N ASP A 756 6.16 5.87 -59.68
CA ASP A 756 7.28 4.96 -59.40
C ASP A 756 8.49 5.81 -59.01
N LEU A 757 8.55 6.13 -57.71
CA LEU A 757 9.48 7.12 -57.19
C LEU A 757 10.95 6.79 -57.42
N GLN A 758 11.31 5.56 -57.77
CA GLN A 758 12.71 5.18 -58.02
C GLN A 758 13.08 5.22 -59.50
N LYS A 759 12.10 5.23 -60.40
CA LYS A 759 12.33 5.21 -61.85
C LYS A 759 13.07 6.47 -62.31
N GLY A 760 14.12 6.29 -63.11
CA GLY A 760 14.90 7.39 -63.68
C GLY A 760 15.82 8.13 -62.70
N ARG A 761 16.08 7.59 -61.50
CA ARG A 761 16.88 8.26 -60.46
C ARG A 761 18.23 7.61 -60.21
N TRP A 762 18.38 6.34 -60.58
CA TRP A 762 19.51 5.51 -60.17
C TRP A 762 20.35 5.03 -61.36
N GLY A 763 20.41 5.83 -62.41
CA GLY A 763 21.26 5.57 -63.58
C GLY A 763 20.59 4.76 -64.69
N GLU A 764 19.30 4.43 -64.56
CA GLU A 764 18.45 3.80 -65.60
C GLU A 764 18.98 2.46 -66.16
N SER A 765 20.02 1.89 -65.54
CA SER A 765 20.71 0.69 -65.98
C SER A 765 20.95 -0.26 -64.80
N PRO A 766 20.73 -1.58 -64.96
CA PRO A 766 21.04 -2.56 -63.91
C PRO A 766 22.54 -2.84 -63.80
N SER A 767 23.37 -2.27 -64.67
CA SER A 767 24.83 -2.43 -64.63
C SER A 767 25.56 -1.10 -64.85
N SER A 768 26.56 -0.83 -64.02
CA SER A 768 27.44 0.35 -64.10
C SER A 768 28.71 0.13 -63.27
N ASN A 769 29.86 0.67 -63.72
CA ASN A 769 31.15 0.59 -63.00
C ASN A 769 31.49 -0.82 -62.49
N ASP A 770 31.38 -1.83 -63.36
CA ASP A 770 31.60 -3.26 -63.07
C ASP A 770 30.61 -3.90 -62.06
N TRP A 771 29.63 -3.14 -61.56
CA TRP A 771 28.55 -3.66 -60.74
C TRP A 771 27.35 -4.09 -61.58
N GLN A 772 26.69 -5.15 -61.14
CA GLN A 772 25.49 -5.72 -61.74
C GLN A 772 24.43 -5.94 -60.66
N LEU A 773 23.22 -5.47 -60.92
CA LEU A 773 22.01 -5.66 -60.12
C LEU A 773 21.12 -6.70 -60.79
N SER A 774 20.67 -7.68 -60.01
CA SER A 774 19.75 -8.74 -60.42
C SER A 774 18.71 -8.99 -59.33
N ALA A 775 17.62 -9.66 -59.70
CA ALA A 775 16.56 -10.02 -58.77
C ALA A 775 16.09 -11.46 -59.00
N GLU A 776 15.79 -12.17 -57.92
CA GLU A 776 15.04 -13.42 -57.92
C GLU A 776 13.67 -13.18 -57.27
N VAL A 777 12.59 -13.69 -57.87
CA VAL A 777 11.23 -13.54 -57.35
C VAL A 777 10.58 -14.91 -57.17
N LYS A 778 10.11 -15.19 -55.96
CA LYS A 778 9.38 -16.43 -55.62
C LYS A 778 8.02 -16.07 -55.03
N THR A 779 6.97 -16.76 -55.47
CA THR A 779 5.62 -16.60 -54.90
C THR A 779 5.58 -17.20 -53.49
N GLU A 780 5.07 -16.44 -52.53
CA GLU A 780 4.82 -16.86 -51.14
C GLU A 780 3.42 -16.40 -50.73
N ASN A 781 2.44 -17.33 -50.77
CA ASN A 781 1.02 -17.06 -50.51
C ASN A 781 0.49 -15.95 -51.45
N ASP A 782 -0.09 -14.89 -50.87
CA ASP A 782 -0.67 -13.75 -51.57
C ASP A 782 0.37 -12.66 -51.90
N SER A 783 1.67 -12.96 -51.71
CA SER A 783 2.77 -12.01 -51.91
C SER A 783 3.92 -12.66 -52.69
N HIS A 784 4.91 -11.86 -53.03
CA HIS A 784 6.14 -12.30 -53.68
C HIS A 784 7.34 -11.96 -52.79
N ARG A 785 8.20 -12.94 -52.55
CA ARG A 785 9.52 -12.73 -51.96
C ARG A 785 10.51 -12.36 -53.05
N ILE A 786 11.13 -11.19 -52.92
CA ILE A 786 12.12 -10.66 -53.84
C ILE A 786 13.48 -10.72 -53.15
N ILE A 787 14.49 -11.26 -53.85
CA ILE A 787 15.89 -11.23 -53.42
C ILE A 787 16.65 -10.41 -54.45
N LEU A 788 17.04 -9.19 -54.08
CA LEU A 788 17.95 -8.38 -54.87
C LEU A 788 19.39 -8.82 -54.60
N THR A 789 20.18 -8.99 -55.66
CA THR A 789 21.61 -9.26 -55.58
C THR A 789 22.34 -8.18 -56.37
N VAL A 790 23.21 -7.43 -55.68
CA VAL A 790 24.21 -6.59 -56.33
C VAL A 790 25.57 -7.27 -56.25
N GLN A 791 26.23 -7.40 -57.38
CA GLN A 791 27.48 -8.13 -57.51
C GLN A 791 28.49 -7.30 -58.32
N ASN A 792 29.72 -7.21 -57.83
CA ASN A 792 30.84 -6.67 -58.60
C ASN A 792 31.46 -7.79 -59.44
N THR A 793 31.57 -7.55 -60.74
CA THR A 793 32.06 -8.53 -61.72
C THR A 793 33.59 -8.62 -61.80
N GLN A 794 34.31 -7.62 -61.26
CA GLN A 794 35.78 -7.51 -61.38
C GLN A 794 36.50 -7.55 -60.02
N GLN A 795 35.91 -7.01 -58.96
CA GLN A 795 36.57 -6.75 -57.68
C GLN A 795 35.79 -7.27 -56.47
N LYS A 796 36.44 -8.10 -55.64
CA LYS A 796 35.90 -8.60 -54.37
C LYS A 796 36.13 -7.63 -53.20
N SER A 797 35.83 -6.34 -53.37
CA SER A 797 35.97 -5.36 -52.29
C SER A 797 34.69 -5.25 -51.44
N GLU A 798 34.84 -4.98 -50.14
CA GLU A 798 33.72 -4.63 -49.27
C GLU A 798 33.36 -3.16 -49.47
N LYS A 799 32.08 -2.89 -49.76
CA LYS A 799 31.51 -1.57 -50.01
C LYS A 799 30.16 -1.45 -49.31
N GLU A 800 29.83 -0.27 -48.82
CA GLU A 800 28.47 0.01 -48.36
C GLU A 800 27.50 0.08 -49.55
N VAL A 801 26.31 -0.46 -49.36
CA VAL A 801 25.24 -0.51 -50.36
C VAL A 801 23.95 -0.05 -49.70
N ALA A 802 23.19 0.78 -50.41
CA ALA A 802 21.82 1.12 -50.06
C ALA A 802 20.88 0.59 -51.15
N PHE A 803 19.96 -0.29 -50.76
CA PHE A 803 18.83 -0.74 -51.56
C PHE A 803 17.66 0.21 -51.34
N LEU A 804 17.13 0.77 -52.42
CA LEU A 804 16.16 1.86 -52.42
C LEU A 804 14.86 1.33 -53.02
N LEU A 805 13.88 1.07 -52.15
CA LEU A 805 12.61 0.46 -52.49
C LEU A 805 11.52 1.48 -52.79
N HIS A 806 10.34 0.99 -53.15
CA HIS A 806 9.12 1.79 -53.25
C HIS A 806 8.78 2.50 -51.92
N ASP A 807 8.08 3.64 -51.98
CA ASP A 807 7.70 4.41 -50.79
C ASP A 807 6.63 3.74 -49.92
N SER A 808 5.88 2.79 -50.48
CA SER A 808 4.96 1.93 -49.72
C SER A 808 5.63 1.14 -48.58
N PHE A 809 6.97 1.08 -48.56
CA PHE A 809 7.76 0.48 -47.48
C PHE A 809 8.04 1.45 -46.30
N GLY A 810 7.59 2.71 -46.38
CA GLY A 810 7.72 3.67 -45.28
C GLY A 810 9.17 3.92 -44.87
N GLU A 811 9.50 3.71 -43.60
CA GLU A 811 10.88 3.85 -43.10
C GLU A 811 11.85 2.81 -43.70
N GLU A 812 11.34 1.68 -44.23
CA GLU A 812 12.12 0.64 -44.92
C GLU A 812 12.35 0.93 -46.41
N GLN A 813 11.99 2.12 -46.89
CA GLN A 813 12.33 2.55 -48.25
C GLN A 813 13.84 2.45 -48.53
N THR A 814 14.68 2.47 -47.50
CA THR A 814 16.14 2.29 -47.63
C THR A 814 16.63 1.17 -46.73
N MET A 815 17.16 0.11 -47.34
CA MET A 815 17.85 -0.97 -46.63
C MET A 815 19.35 -0.90 -46.91
N PHE A 816 20.15 -1.01 -45.86
CA PHE A 816 21.61 -0.91 -45.99
C PHE A 816 22.26 -2.28 -45.87
N ALA A 817 23.30 -2.51 -46.65
CA ALA A 817 24.11 -3.71 -46.60
C ALA A 817 25.57 -3.39 -46.85
N LYS A 818 26.45 -4.38 -46.63
CA LYS A 818 27.83 -4.34 -47.09
C LYS A 818 28.08 -5.48 -48.05
N THR A 819 28.87 -5.26 -49.08
CA THR A 819 29.27 -6.34 -49.97
C THR A 819 30.25 -7.26 -49.26
N LEU A 820 30.02 -8.56 -49.40
CA LEU A 820 30.91 -9.63 -48.98
C LEU A 820 31.40 -10.33 -50.25
N GLU A 821 32.72 -10.33 -50.44
CA GLU A 821 33.35 -10.79 -51.68
C GLU A 821 32.75 -10.16 -52.95
N GLY A 822 32.49 -8.85 -52.88
CA GLY A 822 31.88 -8.10 -53.98
C GLY A 822 30.38 -8.35 -54.17
N THR A 823 29.70 -9.07 -53.28
CA THR A 823 28.26 -9.33 -53.39
C THR A 823 27.49 -8.81 -52.17
N ALA A 824 26.42 -8.06 -52.37
CA ALA A 824 25.44 -7.76 -51.31
C ALA A 824 24.05 -8.24 -51.75
N ARG A 825 23.24 -8.65 -50.79
CA ARG A 825 21.87 -9.12 -51.03
C ARG A 825 20.90 -8.42 -50.11
N CYS A 826 19.67 -8.31 -50.59
CA CYS A 826 18.56 -7.79 -49.81
C CYS A 826 17.29 -8.56 -50.13
N SER A 827 16.50 -8.94 -49.12
CA SER A 827 15.27 -9.71 -49.28
C SER A 827 14.10 -8.96 -48.68
N PHE A 828 13.00 -8.84 -49.42
CA PHE A 828 11.77 -8.20 -48.96
C PHE A 828 10.54 -8.86 -49.62
N LYS A 829 9.34 -8.49 -49.16
CA LYS A 829 8.08 -8.94 -49.75
C LYS A 829 7.37 -7.79 -50.45
N SER A 830 6.76 -8.08 -51.60
CA SER A 830 5.91 -7.13 -52.33
C SER A 830 4.73 -7.86 -52.96
N TYR A 831 3.63 -7.15 -53.17
CA TYR A 831 2.48 -7.66 -53.92
C TYR A 831 2.70 -7.58 -55.43
N GLU A 832 3.44 -6.56 -55.89
CA GLU A 832 3.67 -6.31 -57.31
C GLU A 832 5.08 -5.77 -57.60
N ALA A 833 5.42 -5.73 -58.88
CA ALA A 833 6.70 -5.24 -59.39
C ALA A 833 6.78 -3.71 -59.35
N PHE A 834 7.96 -3.16 -59.11
CA PHE A 834 8.25 -1.73 -59.16
C PHE A 834 9.72 -1.49 -59.55
N THR A 835 10.16 -0.25 -59.72
CA THR A 835 11.58 0.03 -59.97
C THR A 835 12.35 0.07 -58.65
N VAL A 836 13.47 -0.64 -58.56
CA VAL A 836 14.38 -0.58 -57.41
C VAL A 836 15.64 0.20 -57.77
N GLY A 837 16.13 1.00 -56.82
CA GLY A 837 17.40 1.69 -56.92
C GLY A 837 18.48 1.05 -56.06
N ILE A 838 19.73 1.17 -56.47
CA ILE A 838 20.90 0.85 -55.65
C ILE A 838 21.85 2.04 -55.67
N TYR A 839 22.38 2.38 -54.51
CA TYR A 839 23.52 3.28 -54.37
C TYR A 839 24.68 2.59 -53.64
N ILE A 840 25.88 2.67 -54.19
CA ILE A 840 27.10 2.06 -53.64
C ILE A 840 28.03 3.15 -53.14
N GLU A 841 28.80 2.89 -52.09
CA GLU A 841 29.75 3.83 -51.45
C GLU A 841 30.70 4.52 -52.43
N ASP A 842 31.06 3.87 -53.53
CA ASP A 842 31.93 4.42 -54.59
C ASP A 842 31.23 5.42 -55.53
N GLY A 843 29.94 5.71 -55.29
CA GLY A 843 29.12 6.62 -56.09
C GLY A 843 28.34 5.93 -57.21
N THR A 844 28.50 4.61 -57.40
CA THR A 844 27.75 3.86 -58.40
C THR A 844 26.26 3.85 -58.10
N LYS A 845 25.46 4.07 -59.15
CA LYS A 845 24.00 3.98 -59.11
C LYS A 845 23.55 2.90 -60.08
N LEU A 846 22.65 2.02 -59.62
CA LEU A 846 22.04 0.99 -60.46
C LEU A 846 20.53 1.07 -60.32
N GLU A 847 19.82 0.77 -61.40
CA GLU A 847 18.36 0.79 -61.46
C GLU A 847 17.85 -0.49 -62.12
N LEU A 848 16.91 -1.17 -61.48
CA LEU A 848 16.27 -2.37 -62.04
C LEU A 848 14.76 -2.19 -62.00
N ASN A 849 14.16 -2.07 -63.18
CA ASN A 849 12.71 -2.12 -63.32
C ASN A 849 12.25 -3.57 -63.26
N LEU A 850 11.68 -3.99 -62.13
CA LEU A 850 11.24 -5.37 -61.91
C LEU A 850 10.09 -5.76 -62.86
N ASN A 851 9.30 -4.79 -63.32
CA ASN A 851 8.18 -5.03 -64.23
C ASN A 851 8.62 -5.32 -65.67
N LYS A 852 9.89 -5.04 -66.02
CA LYS A 852 10.47 -5.31 -67.34
C LYS A 852 11.33 -6.58 -67.39
N GLN A 853 11.59 -7.22 -66.25
CA GLN A 853 12.39 -8.44 -66.21
C GLN A 853 11.57 -9.62 -66.73
N GLU A 854 12.15 -10.49 -67.53
CA GLU A 854 11.47 -11.72 -67.95
C GLU A 854 11.66 -12.84 -66.91
N GLY A 855 10.70 -13.77 -66.84
CA GLY A 855 10.83 -15.00 -66.04
C GLY A 855 10.31 -14.93 -64.60
N PHE A 856 9.80 -13.79 -64.13
CA PHE A 856 9.12 -13.73 -62.83
C PHE A 856 7.69 -14.30 -62.89
N PRO A 857 7.06 -14.63 -61.75
CA PRO A 857 5.68 -15.10 -61.73
C PRO A 857 4.73 -14.10 -62.39
N LYS A 858 3.79 -14.58 -63.22
CA LYS A 858 2.84 -13.71 -63.94
C LYS A 858 2.02 -12.78 -63.04
N SER A 859 1.74 -13.21 -61.80
CA SER A 859 1.00 -12.41 -60.82
C SER A 859 1.82 -11.27 -60.20
N PHE A 860 3.14 -11.28 -60.36
CA PHE A 860 4.02 -10.24 -59.83
C PHE A 860 4.03 -8.98 -60.70
N TYR A 861 3.82 -9.13 -62.01
CA TYR A 861 3.74 -8.00 -62.92
C TYR A 861 2.41 -7.28 -62.76
N TYR A 862 2.46 -5.96 -62.64
CA TYR A 862 1.26 -5.16 -62.77
C TYR A 862 0.93 -4.97 -64.25
N LYS A 863 -0.35 -5.09 -64.59
CA LYS A 863 -0.84 -4.86 -65.95
C LYS A 863 -1.09 -3.37 -66.14
N PHE A 864 -0.39 -2.76 -67.09
CA PHE A 864 -0.71 -1.43 -67.61
C PHE A 864 -2.04 -1.45 -68.38
#